data_AF-A0A4D5S1Y2-F1
#
_entry.id   AF-A0A4D5S1Y2-F1
#
_cell.length_a   1.000
_cell.length_b   1.000
_cell.length_c   1.000
_cell.angle_alpha   90.00
_cell.angle_beta   90.00
_cell.angle_gamma   90.00
#
_symmetry.space_group_name_H-M   'P 1'
#
loop_
_entity.id
_entity.type
_entity.pdbx_description
1 polymer ?
#
loop_
_entity_poly.entity_id
_entity_poly.type
_entity_poly.pdbx_seq_one_letter_code
_entity_poly.pdbx_strand_id
1 'polypeptide(L)'
;RQNNCITSETPFQGVQGRQGQGARGSIFPSLHRFRSSKQPFSGEWAVWKHPGPPAPFCLSTAGPDLTAAEVPHTAPRMTAAKTRPRNEPVATSRKRSPEKASLKAPERDRRGLVFPARLGSVAAVVATWSVLLSSSCLAQDPQALQAPFNMAGIQGEVRLVPDPEGVRITVRLVAPPGEYAWSVREMPALFDSASPCNDLGRARHDLTRRHGALQLNGTELSFNDDQLKLQGPSSVWGRAVLVQQQASKLQACANLLLDDGVLHWAEALFAGPRIAGRVLFLESSASTLVTVLLFQGGRHASRYRWQLLEADVLDAAPGCRFLQMVYDPDRADGANCSRTAHDQCKAGDMNAKHGPLNVGSPKSSRRAVLDTHLPVGPRRLFLALHEDTRGTFAACAPLRALSPRTVHARLPESDAQLTFSQQSPFQPTLVRVKGTLGTSLRVHPLPECGGGGGSDVVPPKSDPVELILPVSLEPRLPLFGPRRIVGRWLSLTRDNSSVCIRVGFPGPTLVARAVFHYPVSGEVLLRQDAQDPQSETAVYLKLDPFGFNDTIQYKLVLHQRRPGRDFYNWTMRCVSAGDTYDPLKVGSGPCPHPLLCPIGDLTSKGAKLSGRHSFYTDLHLPLSGPHSVMQRSAVIHDVGAPAHRGDRLACAALLPLHPVTAAVRRWLPGAQNLTGYFVWRQDSPEDTASVQVRLRGLARQASAYRVHALPVPLEQHFPCKAVREAHGGTLELSARYGDLSGKTDESFKALDPSLQLFGKDSVIGHSVVIQMGDRRSACGSILPEMEAKKGRELVAIASFDHPKWAPQPESTRRNREHTPLNKPGPIKQATIRSVSSSTRTGE
;
A
#
# COMPACT_ATOMS: atom_id res chain seq x y z
N ARG A 1 -29.20 -10.20 -59.51
CA ARG A 1 -30.39 -10.89 -58.97
C ARG A 1 -30.48 -10.45 -57.51
N GLN A 2 -31.31 -9.45 -57.21
CA GLN A 2 -32.69 -9.60 -56.71
C GLN A 2 -32.72 -9.87 -55.18
N ASN A 3 -33.49 -9.14 -54.35
CA ASN A 3 -34.27 -7.94 -54.66
C ASN A 3 -34.68 -7.12 -53.41
N ASN A 4 -35.27 -5.95 -53.69
CA ASN A 4 -36.13 -5.09 -52.85
C ASN A 4 -35.49 -3.96 -52.03
N CYS A 5 -35.94 -2.74 -52.37
CA CYS A 5 -35.82 -1.51 -51.61
C CYS A 5 -37.16 -1.19 -50.92
N ILE A 6 -37.16 -0.29 -49.94
CA ILE A 6 -38.28 0.64 -49.69
C ILE A 6 -37.69 2.05 -49.57
N THR A 7 -38.38 3.02 -50.15
CA THR A 7 -37.96 4.42 -50.31
C THR A 7 -39.02 5.37 -49.76
N SER A 8 -38.59 6.50 -49.20
CA SER A 8 -39.41 7.72 -49.14
C SER A 8 -38.49 8.93 -49.04
N GLU A 9 -38.72 9.94 -49.87
CA GLU A 9 -37.86 11.13 -49.99
C GLU A 9 -38.36 12.32 -49.13
N THR A 10 -37.79 13.49 -49.41
CA THR A 10 -38.00 14.79 -48.75
C THR A 10 -39.21 15.54 -49.43
N PRO A 11 -39.43 16.88 -49.40
CA PRO A 11 -38.75 17.99 -48.68
C PRO A 11 -39.66 19.14 -48.13
N PHE A 12 -38.98 20.17 -47.61
CA PHE A 12 -39.25 21.63 -47.77
C PHE A 12 -40.19 22.44 -46.83
N GLN A 13 -39.74 23.70 -46.67
CA GLN A 13 -40.41 24.94 -46.23
C GLN A 13 -40.76 25.14 -44.75
N GLY A 14 -40.76 26.42 -44.35
CA GLY A 14 -41.06 26.96 -43.02
C GLY A 14 -41.15 28.50 -43.08
N VAL A 15 -41.64 29.17 -42.02
CA VAL A 15 -41.86 30.63 -42.00
C VAL A 15 -41.43 31.30 -40.68
N GLN A 16 -40.93 32.52 -40.87
CA GLN A 16 -40.46 33.62 -40.01
C GLN A 16 -41.09 33.87 -38.61
N GLY A 17 -40.28 34.50 -37.74
CA GLY A 17 -40.73 35.53 -36.76
C GLY A 17 -40.46 35.24 -35.28
N ARG A 18 -40.06 36.22 -34.42
CA ARG A 18 -39.61 37.62 -34.66
C ARG A 18 -38.87 38.19 -33.42
N GLN A 19 -37.79 38.96 -33.64
CA GLN A 19 -37.21 40.07 -32.83
C GLN A 19 -37.04 40.00 -31.27
N GLY A 20 -35.87 40.45 -30.77
CA GLY A 20 -35.66 40.83 -29.35
C GLY A 20 -34.21 41.23 -28.99
N GLN A 21 -33.93 42.53 -28.86
CA GLN A 21 -32.62 43.20 -28.63
C GLN A 21 -31.93 42.83 -27.27
N GLY A 22 -30.63 43.05 -27.01
CA GLY A 22 -29.52 43.57 -27.84
C GLY A 22 -28.32 44.12 -27.02
N ALA A 23 -27.40 44.84 -27.72
CA ALA A 23 -26.36 45.78 -27.22
C ALA A 23 -24.94 45.31 -26.77
N ARG A 24 -23.93 45.71 -27.59
CA ARG A 24 -22.57 46.26 -27.28
C ARG A 24 -21.53 45.41 -26.49
N GLY A 25 -20.23 45.44 -26.83
CA GLY A 25 -19.57 46.04 -28.00
C GLY A 25 -18.03 45.96 -28.04
N SER A 26 -17.50 45.68 -29.24
CA SER A 26 -16.27 46.23 -29.88
C SER A 26 -14.93 46.41 -29.11
N ILE A 27 -13.84 45.90 -29.69
CA ILE A 27 -12.85 46.69 -30.48
C ILE A 27 -11.92 45.77 -31.29
N PHE A 28 -11.51 46.20 -32.50
CA PHE A 28 -10.51 45.61 -33.40
C PHE A 28 -9.43 46.68 -33.67
N PRO A 29 -8.15 46.31 -33.87
CA PRO A 29 -7.59 46.23 -35.24
C PRO A 29 -6.48 45.15 -35.38
N SER A 30 -5.84 44.87 -36.54
CA SER A 30 -6.25 44.92 -37.95
C SER A 30 -5.25 44.13 -38.82
N LEU A 31 -5.74 43.53 -39.91
CA LEU A 31 -5.12 43.36 -41.24
C LEU A 31 -3.58 43.20 -41.36
N HIS A 32 -3.16 42.13 -42.05
CA HIS A 32 -2.66 42.31 -43.42
C HIS A 32 -2.91 41.08 -44.31
N ARG A 33 -2.67 41.23 -45.62
CA ARG A 33 -3.23 40.45 -46.73
C ARG A 33 -2.13 40.21 -47.78
N PHE A 34 -1.97 39.01 -48.36
CA PHE A 34 -1.81 38.81 -49.83
C PHE A 34 -1.54 37.37 -50.35
N ARG A 35 -2.27 37.04 -51.44
CA ARG A 35 -1.90 36.25 -52.66
C ARG A 35 -1.67 34.73 -52.61
N SER A 36 -1.52 34.19 -53.83
CA SER A 36 -1.95 32.85 -54.24
C SER A 36 -1.37 32.38 -55.59
N SER A 37 -0.93 31.12 -55.68
CA SER A 37 -0.86 30.24 -56.87
C SER A 37 -0.48 28.82 -56.38
N LYS A 38 -0.96 27.66 -56.88
CA LYS A 38 -1.21 27.12 -58.24
C LYS A 38 0.05 26.70 -59.04
N GLN A 39 0.52 25.47 -58.78
CA GLN A 39 0.75 24.34 -59.75
C GLN A 39 1.70 24.54 -60.98
N PRO A 40 2.01 23.51 -61.83
CA PRO A 40 1.89 22.03 -61.74
C PRO A 40 3.16 21.24 -62.24
N PHE A 41 3.00 19.94 -62.62
CA PHE A 41 3.92 19.01 -63.34
C PHE A 41 5.09 18.37 -62.56
N SER A 42 5.56 17.14 -62.85
CA SER A 42 5.14 16.03 -63.76
C SER A 42 5.37 14.66 -63.05
N GLY A 43 4.75 13.53 -63.41
CA GLY A 43 5.13 12.58 -64.49
C GLY A 43 6.35 11.72 -64.10
N GLU A 44 6.39 10.37 -64.18
CA GLU A 44 5.58 9.39 -64.93
C GLU A 44 5.58 7.93 -64.35
N TRP A 45 4.86 7.04 -65.04
CA TRP A 45 4.54 5.59 -64.90
C TRP A 45 5.74 4.62 -64.59
N ALA A 46 5.63 3.30 -64.33
CA ALA A 46 4.53 2.32 -64.58
C ALA A 46 4.61 0.97 -63.78
N VAL A 47 3.43 0.38 -63.50
CA VAL A 47 3.02 -1.04 -63.76
C VAL A 47 3.50 -2.27 -62.89
N TRP A 48 2.51 -2.88 -62.21
CA TRP A 48 2.20 -4.32 -61.95
C TRP A 48 3.28 -5.36 -61.51
N LYS A 49 3.01 -6.02 -60.37
CA LYS A 49 2.47 -7.41 -60.33
C LYS A 49 2.03 -7.87 -58.92
N HIS A 50 0.91 -8.59 -58.85
CA HIS A 50 0.58 -9.49 -57.73
C HIS A 50 1.27 -10.86 -57.93
N PRO A 51 1.39 -11.66 -56.86
CA PRO A 51 0.54 -12.86 -56.80
C PRO A 51 -0.35 -12.92 -55.54
N GLY A 52 -1.34 -13.82 -55.55
CA GLY A 52 -2.25 -14.09 -54.44
C GLY A 52 -1.81 -15.23 -53.51
N PRO A 53 -2.64 -15.61 -52.53
CA PRO A 53 -2.30 -16.60 -51.49
C PRO A 53 -2.64 -18.05 -51.88
N PRO A 54 -2.00 -19.05 -51.24
CA PRO A 54 -2.55 -20.40 -51.13
C PRO A 54 -3.54 -20.49 -49.96
N ALA A 55 -4.67 -21.18 -50.20
CA ALA A 55 -5.67 -21.57 -49.19
C ALA A 55 -5.47 -23.06 -48.78
N PRO A 56 -6.29 -23.66 -47.91
CA PRO A 56 -5.91 -24.86 -47.16
C PRO A 56 -6.08 -26.18 -47.93
N PHE A 57 -5.38 -27.22 -47.46
CA PHE A 57 -5.70 -28.61 -47.75
C PHE A 57 -6.39 -29.27 -46.55
N CYS A 58 -7.51 -29.93 -46.82
CA CYS A 58 -8.14 -30.90 -45.92
C CYS A 58 -8.47 -32.15 -46.76
N LEU A 59 -8.14 -33.33 -46.24
CA LEU A 59 -8.67 -34.61 -46.69
C LEU A 59 -8.70 -35.57 -45.49
N SER A 60 -9.56 -36.58 -45.53
CA SER A 60 -9.99 -37.33 -44.35
C SER A 60 -9.75 -38.84 -44.45
N THR A 61 -10.02 -39.53 -43.33
CA THR A 61 -10.46 -40.95 -43.25
C THR A 61 -9.57 -42.03 -43.87
N ALA A 62 -8.83 -42.75 -43.02
CA ALA A 62 -9.04 -44.19 -42.78
C ALA A 62 -8.15 -44.70 -41.62
N GLY A 63 -8.64 -45.69 -40.86
CA GLY A 63 -7.80 -46.60 -40.05
C GLY A 63 -7.35 -47.80 -40.90
N PRO A 64 -6.46 -48.67 -40.35
CA PRO A 64 -7.02 -49.85 -39.67
C PRO A 64 -6.27 -50.22 -38.37
N ASP A 65 -6.61 -51.37 -37.82
CA ASP A 65 -6.28 -51.84 -36.46
C ASP A 65 -5.71 -53.29 -36.49
N LEU A 66 -5.12 -53.73 -35.36
CA LEU A 66 -4.82 -55.11 -34.94
C LEU A 66 -3.82 -56.00 -35.74
N THR A 67 -2.87 -56.58 -34.97
CA THR A 67 -2.76 -58.05 -34.71
C THR A 67 -1.91 -58.25 -33.43
N ALA A 68 -2.00 -59.26 -32.54
CA ALA A 68 -3.04 -60.21 -32.09
C ALA A 68 -2.51 -61.67 -31.96
N ALA A 69 -2.36 -62.18 -30.72
CA ALA A 69 -2.27 -63.60 -30.29
C ALA A 69 -2.11 -63.68 -28.74
N GLU A 70 -2.54 -64.69 -27.96
CA GLU A 70 -3.46 -65.84 -28.17
C GLU A 70 -4.03 -66.37 -26.82
N VAL A 71 -5.36 -66.24 -26.62
CA VAL A 71 -6.40 -67.28 -26.35
C VAL A 71 -5.95 -68.71 -25.89
N PRO A 72 -6.66 -69.48 -25.00
CA PRO A 72 -7.53 -69.17 -23.84
C PRO A 72 -7.37 -70.18 -22.64
N HIS A 73 -8.25 -70.13 -21.60
CA HIS A 73 -9.18 -71.27 -21.30
C HIS A 73 -10.28 -71.00 -20.24
N THR A 74 -11.53 -71.29 -20.63
CA THR A 74 -12.74 -71.72 -19.87
C THR A 74 -12.96 -71.39 -18.37
N ALA A 75 -14.14 -70.83 -18.06
CA ALA A 75 -14.79 -70.85 -16.74
C ALA A 75 -15.99 -71.83 -16.70
N PRO A 76 -16.58 -72.11 -15.51
CA PRO A 76 -18.05 -72.08 -15.43
C PRO A 76 -18.67 -71.47 -14.15
N ARG A 77 -20.00 -71.22 -14.26
CA ARG A 77 -21.02 -70.81 -13.25
C ARG A 77 -20.91 -71.60 -11.90
N MET A 78 -21.47 -71.19 -10.73
CA MET A 78 -22.86 -70.79 -10.44
C MET A 78 -23.09 -70.54 -8.91
N THR A 79 -24.27 -70.01 -8.54
CA THR A 79 -24.98 -70.13 -7.22
C THR A 79 -24.39 -69.63 -5.88
N ALA A 80 -25.01 -68.54 -5.38
CA ALA A 80 -25.79 -68.47 -4.14
C ALA A 80 -25.15 -68.59 -2.70
N ALA A 81 -25.10 -67.41 -2.05
CA ALA A 81 -25.81 -67.08 -0.79
C ALA A 81 -25.29 -67.48 0.61
N LYS A 82 -25.67 -66.60 1.57
CA LYS A 82 -25.83 -66.74 3.03
C LYS A 82 -24.61 -66.69 3.99
N THR A 83 -24.77 -65.78 4.96
CA THR A 83 -24.44 -65.88 6.41
C THR A 83 -22.98 -66.03 6.90
N ARG A 84 -22.46 -64.95 7.51
CA ARG A 84 -22.22 -64.74 8.98
C ARG A 84 -22.36 -65.99 9.91
N PRO A 85 -21.75 -66.01 11.13
CA PRO A 85 -20.73 -65.11 11.72
C PRO A 85 -19.68 -65.80 12.67
N ARG A 86 -18.95 -64.96 13.44
CA ARG A 86 -18.46 -65.14 14.84
C ARG A 86 -17.11 -65.82 15.17
N ASN A 87 -16.39 -65.10 16.05
CA ASN A 87 -15.57 -65.52 17.20
C ASN A 87 -14.21 -66.26 17.02
N GLU A 88 -13.12 -65.56 17.38
CA GLU A 88 -12.28 -65.74 18.60
C GLU A 88 -11.94 -67.15 19.15
N PRO A 89 -10.83 -67.33 19.92
CA PRO A 89 -9.53 -66.60 19.94
C PRO A 89 -8.31 -67.57 20.11
N VAL A 90 -7.29 -67.18 20.91
CA VAL A 90 -6.14 -67.99 21.45
C VAL A 90 -4.93 -68.17 20.48
N ALA A 91 -3.64 -68.20 20.90
CA ALA A 91 -2.86 -67.43 21.90
C ALA A 91 -1.33 -67.74 21.79
N THR A 92 -0.47 -66.89 22.37
CA THR A 92 0.98 -67.11 22.69
C THR A 92 1.97 -67.15 21.49
N SER A 93 3.30 -66.97 21.62
CA SER A 93 4.18 -66.71 22.79
C SER A 93 5.51 -65.98 22.44
N ARG A 94 6.02 -65.15 23.37
CA ARG A 94 7.45 -64.90 23.76
C ARG A 94 8.57 -64.99 22.69
N LYS A 95 9.34 -63.91 22.43
CA LYS A 95 10.58 -63.41 23.14
C LYS A 95 11.15 -62.18 22.36
N ARG A 96 12.16 -61.37 22.74
CA ARG A 96 13.13 -61.29 23.87
C ARG A 96 13.60 -59.81 24.08
N SER A 97 14.31 -59.53 25.18
CA SER A 97 15.31 -58.42 25.33
C SER A 97 16.51 -58.95 26.16
N PRO A 98 17.64 -58.22 26.37
CA PRO A 98 17.75 -57.00 27.22
C PRO A 98 18.75 -55.96 26.59
N GLU A 99 19.39 -54.97 27.24
CA GLU A 99 19.46 -54.51 28.64
C GLU A 99 19.71 -52.99 28.77
N LYS A 100 19.74 -52.52 30.03
CA LYS A 100 20.02 -51.19 30.65
C LYS A 100 21.49 -50.69 30.52
N ALA A 101 21.97 -49.58 31.13
CA ALA A 101 21.55 -48.77 32.31
C ALA A 101 22.16 -47.32 32.26
N SER A 102 22.10 -46.39 33.24
CA SER A 102 21.57 -46.33 34.64
C SER A 102 21.53 -44.88 35.20
N LEU A 103 21.00 -44.68 36.43
CA LEU A 103 21.29 -43.58 37.42
C LEU A 103 20.84 -42.12 37.07
N LYS A 104 20.34 -41.26 38.01
CA LYS A 104 19.90 -41.39 39.42
C LYS A 104 18.96 -40.21 39.84
N ALA A 105 18.23 -40.34 40.96
CA ALA A 105 17.41 -39.29 41.64
C ALA A 105 17.96 -38.97 43.07
N PRO A 106 17.38 -37.99 43.81
CA PRO A 106 16.27 -38.25 44.76
C PRO A 106 15.16 -37.14 44.77
N GLU A 107 13.98 -37.21 45.42
CA GLU A 107 13.30 -38.16 46.33
C GLU A 107 13.28 -37.83 47.87
N ARG A 108 12.22 -37.14 48.36
CA ARG A 108 11.65 -37.10 49.75
C ARG A 108 10.45 -36.13 49.84
N ASP A 109 9.43 -36.27 50.71
CA ASP A 109 8.90 -37.40 51.51
C ASP A 109 7.39 -37.16 51.84
N ARG A 110 6.69 -38.12 52.48
CA ARG A 110 5.21 -38.13 52.69
C ARG A 110 4.74 -37.85 54.13
N ARG A 111 3.52 -37.30 54.26
CA ARG A 111 2.39 -37.57 55.22
C ARG A 111 1.48 -36.33 55.28
N GLY A 112 0.14 -36.37 55.40
CA GLY A 112 -0.82 -37.49 55.35
C GLY A 112 -1.78 -37.50 56.57
N LEU A 113 -3.02 -37.00 56.42
CA LEU A 113 -4.13 -37.13 57.39
C LEU A 113 -5.50 -36.81 56.73
N VAL A 114 -6.62 -37.08 57.42
CA VAL A 114 -8.00 -37.23 56.86
C VAL A 114 -9.06 -36.57 57.78
N PHE A 115 -10.31 -36.46 57.29
CA PHE A 115 -11.57 -36.03 57.98
C PHE A 115 -11.86 -34.51 58.00
N PRO A 116 -13.12 -34.08 58.25
CA PRO A 116 -14.28 -34.34 57.38
C PRO A 116 -15.19 -33.10 57.17
N ALA A 117 -16.25 -33.24 56.37
CA ALA A 117 -17.32 -32.24 56.28
C ALA A 117 -18.40 -32.43 57.36
N ARG A 118 -18.95 -31.32 57.91
CA ARG A 118 -20.29 -31.28 58.54
C ARG A 118 -20.86 -29.85 58.63
N LEU A 119 -22.18 -29.78 58.82
CA LEU A 119 -22.99 -28.56 58.92
C LEU A 119 -22.96 -27.97 60.34
N GLY A 120 -23.28 -26.68 60.49
CA GLY A 120 -23.63 -26.08 61.79
C GLY A 120 -23.76 -24.56 61.76
N SER A 121 -24.98 -24.03 61.91
CA SER A 121 -25.25 -22.58 61.92
C SER A 121 -25.26 -22.01 63.35
N VAL A 122 -24.63 -20.84 63.56
CA VAL A 122 -25.02 -19.84 64.57
C VAL A 122 -24.74 -18.45 63.99
N ALA A 123 -25.57 -17.45 64.29
CA ALA A 123 -25.40 -16.07 63.85
C ALA A 123 -25.22 -15.13 65.05
N ALA A 124 -24.23 -14.23 65.01
CA ALA A 124 -24.22 -12.96 65.76
C ALA A 124 -23.10 -12.01 65.30
N VAL A 125 -23.48 -10.78 64.95
CA VAL A 125 -22.79 -9.49 65.18
C VAL A 125 -21.24 -9.48 65.20
N VAL A 126 -20.65 -9.08 64.07
CA VAL A 126 -19.65 -7.97 64.06
C VAL A 126 -20.04 -7.03 62.93
N ALA A 127 -20.13 -5.73 63.21
CA ALA A 127 -20.50 -4.70 62.24
C ALA A 127 -19.28 -3.83 61.85
N THR A 128 -19.48 -3.01 60.80
CA THR A 128 -18.59 -1.97 60.23
C THR A 128 -17.59 -2.41 59.14
N TRP A 129 -17.22 -1.44 58.30
CA TRP A 129 -16.31 -1.51 57.13
C TRP A 129 -16.80 -2.35 55.93
N SER A 130 -17.78 -1.80 55.19
CA SER A 130 -18.15 -2.27 53.84
C SER A 130 -18.79 -1.15 53.01
N VAL A 131 -17.98 -0.19 52.53
CA VAL A 131 -18.36 0.76 51.47
C VAL A 131 -17.12 1.07 50.60
N LEU A 132 -17.33 1.38 49.31
CA LEU A 132 -16.33 1.86 48.34
C LEU A 132 -15.21 0.89 47.93
N LEU A 133 -15.60 -0.29 47.46
CA LEU A 133 -14.86 -0.99 46.39
C LEU A 133 -15.81 -1.45 45.28
N SER A 134 -16.65 -0.52 44.83
CA SER A 134 -17.44 -0.64 43.60
C SER A 134 -16.50 -0.58 42.39
N SER A 135 -15.91 -1.72 42.01
CA SER A 135 -15.15 -1.84 40.77
C SER A 135 -16.02 -1.42 39.59
N SER A 136 -15.62 -0.37 38.88
CA SER A 136 -16.30 0.10 37.67
C SER A 136 -16.04 -0.83 36.49
N CYS A 137 -16.61 -2.04 36.55
CA CYS A 137 -17.06 -2.70 35.34
C CYS A 137 -18.08 -1.76 34.67
N LEU A 138 -17.65 -1.09 33.60
CA LEU A 138 -18.56 -0.42 32.69
C LEU A 138 -19.52 -1.48 32.15
N ALA A 139 -20.80 -1.38 32.51
CA ALA A 139 -21.83 -2.14 31.84
C ALA A 139 -21.87 -1.69 30.37
N GLN A 140 -21.31 -2.52 29.49
CA GLN A 140 -21.49 -2.36 28.06
C GLN A 140 -22.91 -2.81 27.71
N ASP A 141 -23.81 -1.85 27.47
CA ASP A 141 -25.12 -2.17 26.91
C ASP A 141 -24.89 -2.83 25.54
N PRO A 142 -25.32 -4.08 25.30
CA PRO A 142 -24.96 -4.85 24.09
C PRO A 142 -25.63 -4.33 22.80
N GLN A 143 -26.21 -3.13 22.84
CA GLN A 143 -26.87 -2.45 21.73
C GLN A 143 -26.57 -0.93 21.71
N ALA A 144 -25.63 -0.45 22.54
CA ALA A 144 -25.24 0.96 22.52
C ALA A 144 -24.52 1.31 21.21
N LEU A 145 -24.94 2.41 20.57
CA LEU A 145 -24.22 3.00 19.45
C LEU A 145 -23.41 4.20 19.93
N GLN A 146 -22.14 4.27 19.54
CA GLN A 146 -21.23 5.36 19.88
C GLN A 146 -20.72 6.05 18.62
N ALA A 147 -20.64 7.38 18.65
CA ALA A 147 -20.07 8.22 17.60
C ALA A 147 -19.06 9.21 18.23
N PRO A 148 -17.74 8.90 18.21
CA PRO A 148 -16.71 9.73 18.82
C PRO A 148 -16.25 10.86 17.89
N PHE A 149 -16.22 12.09 18.42
CA PHE A 149 -15.85 13.31 17.70
C PHE A 149 -14.47 13.81 18.14
N ASN A 150 -13.63 14.16 17.16
CA ASN A 150 -12.45 15.01 17.33
C ASN A 150 -12.12 15.70 16.00
N MET A 151 -12.85 16.77 15.67
CA MET A 151 -12.72 17.46 14.38
C MET A 151 -13.16 18.91 14.48
N ALA A 152 -12.41 19.82 13.86
CA ALA A 152 -12.74 21.25 13.78
C ALA A 152 -12.99 21.93 15.15
N GLY A 153 -12.30 21.47 16.21
CA GLY A 153 -12.50 21.95 17.58
C GLY A 153 -13.69 21.32 18.33
N ILE A 154 -14.48 20.45 17.69
CA ILE A 154 -15.53 19.67 18.33
C ILE A 154 -14.94 18.34 18.83
N GLN A 155 -15.03 18.09 20.14
CA GLN A 155 -14.46 16.92 20.81
C GLN A 155 -15.48 16.25 21.74
N GLY A 156 -15.41 14.92 21.87
CA GLY A 156 -16.22 14.13 22.80
C GLY A 156 -16.99 12.99 22.13
N GLU A 157 -18.19 12.68 22.60
CA GLU A 157 -19.00 11.57 22.10
C GLU A 157 -20.49 11.90 21.97
N VAL A 158 -21.16 11.18 21.06
CA VAL A 158 -22.62 11.00 21.06
C VAL A 158 -22.90 9.51 21.21
N ARG A 159 -23.68 9.14 22.23
CA ARG A 159 -24.05 7.74 22.55
C ARG A 159 -25.58 7.59 22.47
N LEU A 160 -26.04 6.55 21.78
CA LEU A 160 -27.45 6.17 21.70
C LEU A 160 -27.63 4.83 22.41
N VAL A 161 -28.62 4.71 23.29
CA VAL A 161 -28.97 3.47 23.98
C VAL A 161 -30.47 3.18 23.88
N PRO A 162 -30.90 1.90 23.93
CA PRO A 162 -32.31 1.56 24.04
C PRO A 162 -32.97 2.21 25.25
N ASP A 163 -34.23 2.63 25.10
CA ASP A 163 -35.06 3.19 26.16
C ASP A 163 -36.49 2.61 26.04
N PRO A 164 -37.22 2.36 27.14
CA PRO A 164 -38.63 1.92 27.07
C PRO A 164 -39.53 2.81 26.21
N GLU A 165 -39.25 4.11 26.14
CA GLU A 165 -39.98 5.09 25.32
C GLU A 165 -39.36 5.29 23.91
N GLY A 166 -38.22 4.67 23.60
CA GLY A 166 -37.59 4.78 22.28
C GLY A 166 -36.07 4.58 22.28
N VAL A 167 -35.34 5.67 22.05
CA VAL A 167 -33.86 5.71 22.01
C VAL A 167 -33.39 6.95 22.77
N ARG A 168 -32.68 6.72 23.87
CA ARG A 168 -32.06 7.80 24.64
C ARG A 168 -30.77 8.23 23.95
N ILE A 169 -30.65 9.52 23.66
CA ILE A 169 -29.50 10.14 23.00
C ILE A 169 -28.74 10.96 24.05
N THR A 170 -27.54 10.53 24.41
CA THR A 170 -26.61 11.25 25.27
C THR A 170 -25.58 11.97 24.40
N VAL A 171 -25.44 13.29 24.58
CA VAL A 171 -24.47 14.14 23.88
C VAL A 171 -23.49 14.71 24.90
N ARG A 172 -22.22 14.36 24.77
CA ARG A 172 -21.10 14.88 25.57
C ARG A 172 -20.08 15.51 24.64
N LEU A 173 -20.36 16.72 24.18
CA LEU A 173 -19.51 17.44 23.21
C LEU A 173 -19.07 18.79 23.75
N VAL A 174 -17.77 19.05 23.63
CA VAL A 174 -17.13 20.36 23.80
C VAL A 174 -16.90 20.95 22.41
N ALA A 175 -17.21 22.23 22.21
CA ALA A 175 -17.01 22.92 20.94
C ALA A 175 -16.73 24.42 21.14
N PRO A 176 -16.31 25.16 20.10
CA PRO A 176 -16.32 26.62 20.10
C PRO A 176 -17.73 27.18 20.41
N PRO A 177 -17.86 28.37 21.02
CA PRO A 177 -19.16 28.92 21.38
C PRO A 177 -20.02 29.23 20.15
N GLY A 178 -21.31 28.86 20.23
CA GLY A 178 -22.33 29.13 19.21
C GLY A 178 -23.34 27.99 19.10
N GLU A 179 -24.36 28.19 18.25
CA GLU A 179 -25.47 27.26 18.07
C GLU A 179 -25.18 26.22 16.96
N TYR A 180 -25.48 24.95 17.24
CA TYR A 180 -25.17 23.82 16.36
C TYR A 180 -26.42 23.06 15.90
N ALA A 181 -26.62 23.00 14.58
CA ALA A 181 -27.56 22.09 13.95
C ALA A 181 -26.97 20.68 13.88
N TRP A 182 -27.82 19.65 14.02
CA TRP A 182 -27.38 18.26 14.10
C TRP A 182 -28.36 17.29 13.42
N SER A 183 -27.82 16.26 12.75
CA SER A 183 -28.63 15.30 11.99
C SER A 183 -27.91 13.97 11.77
N VAL A 184 -28.68 12.87 11.77
CA VAL A 184 -28.21 11.57 11.27
C VAL A 184 -28.36 11.57 9.75
N ARG A 185 -27.28 11.23 9.04
CA ARG A 185 -27.16 11.33 7.59
C ARG A 185 -27.42 10.00 6.89
N GLU A 186 -27.56 10.04 5.56
CA GLU A 186 -27.76 8.83 4.76
C GLU A 186 -26.46 8.02 4.56
N MET A 187 -25.32 8.68 4.40
CA MET A 187 -24.03 8.00 4.21
C MET A 187 -23.18 7.99 5.50
N PRO A 188 -22.27 7.01 5.66
CA PRO A 188 -21.15 7.10 6.59
C PRO A 188 -20.15 8.20 6.20
N ALA A 189 -19.46 8.73 7.20
CA ALA A 189 -18.22 9.47 7.04
C ALA A 189 -17.06 8.51 6.71
N LEU A 190 -16.20 8.88 5.75
CA LEU A 190 -15.07 8.06 5.33
C LEU A 190 -13.73 8.79 5.54
N PHE A 191 -13.02 8.32 6.56
CA PHE A 191 -11.76 8.85 7.10
C PHE A 191 -10.53 8.34 6.33
N ASP A 192 -10.67 8.25 5.01
CA ASP A 192 -9.58 8.15 4.03
C ASP A 192 -9.58 9.33 3.03
N SER A 193 -10.52 10.25 3.22
CA SER A 193 -10.66 11.52 2.50
C SER A 193 -10.26 12.71 3.40
N ALA A 194 -9.91 13.85 2.79
CA ALA A 194 -9.54 15.07 3.53
C ALA A 194 -10.74 15.85 4.09
N SER A 195 -11.97 15.49 3.71
CA SER A 195 -13.18 16.22 4.11
C SER A 195 -14.35 15.22 4.27
N PRO A 196 -14.26 14.32 5.27
CA PRO A 196 -15.19 13.18 5.42
C PRO A 196 -16.66 13.59 5.56
N CYS A 197 -16.93 14.81 6.02
CA CYS A 197 -18.28 15.32 6.26
C CYS A 197 -18.98 15.94 5.03
N ASN A 198 -18.25 16.17 3.93
CA ASN A 198 -18.82 16.91 2.78
C ASN A 198 -19.82 16.11 1.93
N ASP A 199 -19.69 14.79 1.85
CA ASP A 199 -20.47 13.94 0.94
C ASP A 199 -21.44 12.98 1.69
N LEU A 200 -21.95 13.39 2.87
CA LEU A 200 -22.77 12.52 3.74
C LEU A 200 -24.20 12.23 3.23
N GLY A 201 -24.57 12.71 2.04
CA GLY A 201 -25.94 12.62 1.52
C GLY A 201 -26.93 13.51 2.30
N ARG A 202 -28.23 13.22 2.17
CA ARG A 202 -29.30 13.95 2.87
C ARG A 202 -29.30 13.69 4.38
N ALA A 203 -29.96 14.56 5.13
CA ALA A 203 -30.40 14.21 6.49
C ALA A 203 -31.47 13.11 6.38
N ARG A 204 -31.27 12.01 7.11
CA ARG A 204 -32.24 10.91 7.24
C ARG A 204 -33.11 11.12 8.49
N HIS A 205 -32.50 11.63 9.57
CA HIS A 205 -33.20 12.12 10.75
C HIS A 205 -32.63 13.51 11.07
N ASP A 206 -33.47 14.55 10.98
CA ASP A 206 -33.12 15.92 11.35
C ASP A 206 -33.42 16.12 12.84
N LEU A 207 -32.39 15.93 13.67
CA LEU A 207 -32.53 15.97 15.13
C LEU A 207 -32.72 17.41 15.62
N THR A 208 -32.17 18.40 14.91
CA THR A 208 -32.42 19.84 15.15
C THR A 208 -33.92 20.17 15.18
N ARG A 209 -34.70 19.58 14.27
CA ARG A 209 -36.16 19.82 14.20
C ARG A 209 -36.97 19.13 15.29
N ARG A 210 -36.43 18.08 15.92
CA ARG A 210 -37.14 17.31 16.96
C ARG A 210 -36.75 17.74 18.37
N HIS A 211 -35.47 18.05 18.57
CA HIS A 211 -34.86 18.25 19.90
C HIS A 211 -34.26 19.65 20.10
N GLY A 212 -34.37 20.52 19.09
CA GLY A 212 -33.71 21.82 19.07
C GLY A 212 -32.23 21.73 18.66
N ALA A 213 -31.58 22.90 18.55
CA ALA A 213 -30.16 23.01 18.28
C ALA A 213 -29.32 22.82 19.55
N LEU A 214 -28.10 22.31 19.39
CA LEU A 214 -27.19 22.03 20.51
C LEU A 214 -26.42 23.29 20.91
N GLN A 215 -26.32 23.53 22.22
CA GLN A 215 -25.46 24.55 22.83
C GLN A 215 -24.31 23.83 23.53
N LEU A 216 -23.14 23.78 22.88
CA LEU A 216 -22.05 22.86 23.22
C LEU A 216 -21.02 23.48 24.17
N ASN A 217 -21.44 23.69 25.42
CA ASN A 217 -20.61 24.20 26.52
C ASN A 217 -19.84 23.10 27.29
N GLY A 218 -19.94 21.83 26.89
CA GLY A 218 -19.32 20.69 27.58
C GLY A 218 -20.19 20.01 28.66
N THR A 219 -21.40 20.49 28.95
CA THR A 219 -22.35 19.74 29.79
C THR A 219 -22.96 18.55 29.03
N GLU A 220 -23.29 17.47 29.75
CA GLU A 220 -24.03 16.35 29.17
C GLU A 220 -25.48 16.77 28.87
N LEU A 221 -25.91 16.58 27.62
CA LEU A 221 -27.29 16.77 27.18
C LEU A 221 -27.92 15.40 26.91
N SER A 222 -29.17 15.21 27.34
CA SER A 222 -29.92 13.96 27.15
C SER A 222 -31.26 14.23 26.48
N PHE A 223 -31.57 13.45 25.45
CA PHE A 223 -32.82 13.51 24.67
C PHE A 223 -33.41 12.10 24.53
N ASN A 224 -34.68 11.99 24.14
CA ASN A 224 -35.32 10.71 23.83
C ASN A 224 -36.03 10.79 22.47
N ASP A 225 -35.91 9.74 21.63
CA ASP A 225 -36.39 9.76 20.24
C ASP A 225 -37.08 8.43 19.86
N ASP A 226 -38.39 8.51 19.62
CA ASP A 226 -39.26 7.39 19.24
C ASP A 226 -39.05 6.94 17.78
N GLN A 227 -38.53 7.82 16.91
CA GLN A 227 -38.37 7.57 15.47
C GLN A 227 -37.02 6.92 15.13
N LEU A 228 -36.02 7.05 16.00
CA LEU A 228 -34.77 6.31 15.87
C LEU A 228 -34.98 4.81 16.14
N LYS A 229 -34.17 3.99 15.47
CA LYS A 229 -34.10 2.53 15.66
C LYS A 229 -32.64 2.12 15.65
N LEU A 230 -32.24 1.27 16.59
CA LEU A 230 -30.86 0.78 16.73
C LEU A 230 -30.64 -0.56 16.03
N GLN A 231 -31.71 -1.31 15.74
CA GLN A 231 -31.68 -2.62 15.08
C GLN A 231 -32.61 -2.67 13.85
N GLY A 232 -32.45 -3.73 13.05
CA GLY A 232 -33.24 -3.98 11.85
C GLY A 232 -32.82 -3.15 10.62
N PRO A 233 -33.42 -3.40 9.43
CA PRO A 233 -33.04 -2.76 8.16
C PRO A 233 -33.15 -1.22 8.17
N SER A 234 -33.97 -0.68 9.07
CA SER A 234 -34.17 0.76 9.25
C SER A 234 -33.14 1.43 10.17
N SER A 235 -32.24 0.69 10.83
CA SER A 235 -31.34 1.22 11.87
C SER A 235 -30.45 2.39 11.41
N VAL A 236 -30.01 3.19 12.40
CA VAL A 236 -29.00 4.25 12.24
C VAL A 236 -27.56 3.79 12.46
N TRP A 237 -27.31 2.52 12.80
CA TRP A 237 -25.96 1.96 12.82
C TRP A 237 -25.27 2.11 11.45
N GLY A 238 -23.97 2.39 11.48
CA GLY A 238 -23.14 2.67 10.31
C GLY A 238 -23.41 4.02 9.63
N ARG A 239 -24.34 4.86 10.13
CA ARG A 239 -24.62 6.19 9.59
C ARG A 239 -23.79 7.27 10.29
N ALA A 240 -23.48 8.35 9.60
CA ALA A 240 -22.84 9.51 10.21
C ALA A 240 -23.85 10.37 10.99
N VAL A 241 -23.47 10.80 12.19
CA VAL A 241 -23.99 12.03 12.79
C VAL A 241 -23.16 13.19 12.25
N LEU A 242 -23.83 14.23 11.76
CA LEU A 242 -23.24 15.51 11.38
C LEU A 242 -23.66 16.56 12.41
N VAL A 243 -22.68 17.29 12.94
CA VAL A 243 -22.85 18.48 13.78
C VAL A 243 -22.25 19.66 13.01
N GLN A 244 -23.02 20.72 12.81
CA GLN A 244 -22.63 21.89 12.02
C GLN A 244 -23.06 23.18 12.73
N GLN A 245 -22.15 24.14 12.87
CA GLN A 245 -22.48 25.45 13.44
C GLN A 245 -23.41 26.22 12.50
N GLN A 246 -24.33 27.03 13.01
CA GLN A 246 -25.20 27.85 12.17
C GLN A 246 -24.51 29.14 11.69
N ALA A 247 -23.76 29.80 12.58
CA ALA A 247 -23.10 31.08 12.31
C ALA A 247 -21.82 30.97 11.45
N SER A 248 -21.23 29.77 11.35
CA SER A 248 -20.03 29.52 10.53
C SER A 248 -20.15 28.19 9.77
N LYS A 249 -19.30 27.95 8.78
CA LYS A 249 -19.28 26.68 8.03
C LYS A 249 -18.49 25.56 8.73
N LEU A 250 -18.27 25.70 10.04
CA LEU A 250 -17.62 24.70 10.88
C LEU A 250 -18.54 23.48 11.04
N GLN A 251 -18.00 22.29 10.73
CA GLN A 251 -18.71 21.02 10.79
C GLN A 251 -17.78 19.92 11.31
N ALA A 252 -18.35 18.97 12.05
CA ALA A 252 -17.71 17.73 12.46
C ALA A 252 -18.67 16.56 12.25
N CYS A 253 -18.13 15.36 12.03
CA CYS A 253 -18.93 14.17 11.84
C CYS A 253 -18.24 12.91 12.37
N ALA A 254 -19.06 11.96 12.83
CA ALA A 254 -18.64 10.67 13.37
C ALA A 254 -19.69 9.60 13.01
N ASN A 255 -19.28 8.34 12.88
CA ASN A 255 -20.19 7.23 12.55
C ASN A 255 -20.73 6.57 13.82
N LEU A 256 -22.02 6.25 13.84
CA LEU A 256 -22.67 5.46 14.88
C LEU A 256 -22.29 3.99 14.73
N LEU A 257 -21.37 3.51 15.57
CA LEU A 257 -20.86 2.13 15.55
C LEU A 257 -21.19 1.42 16.85
N LEU A 258 -21.22 0.09 16.83
CA LEU A 258 -21.39 -0.74 18.02
C LEU A 258 -20.07 -0.79 18.80
N ASP A 259 -20.18 -0.87 20.12
CA ASP A 259 -19.07 -1.10 21.05
C ASP A 259 -18.93 -2.59 21.42
N ASP A 260 -19.18 -3.47 20.43
CA ASP A 260 -19.10 -4.93 20.58
C ASP A 260 -17.68 -5.49 20.34
N GLY A 261 -16.76 -4.65 19.87
CA GLY A 261 -15.38 -5.01 19.54
C GLY A 261 -15.21 -5.82 18.25
N VAL A 262 -16.30 -6.20 17.56
CA VAL A 262 -16.31 -7.08 16.38
C VAL A 262 -16.55 -6.26 15.12
N LEU A 263 -15.52 -5.51 14.70
CA LEU A 263 -15.57 -4.66 13.51
C LEU A 263 -14.83 -5.32 12.33
N HIS A 264 -15.50 -6.23 11.62
CA HIS A 264 -14.98 -6.79 10.38
C HIS A 264 -15.29 -5.86 9.19
N TRP A 265 -14.41 -5.81 8.19
CA TRP A 265 -14.69 -5.06 6.97
C TRP A 265 -13.98 -5.62 5.74
N ALA A 266 -14.55 -5.35 4.57
CA ALA A 266 -14.06 -5.82 3.29
C ALA A 266 -14.27 -4.78 2.18
N GLU A 267 -13.48 -4.86 1.12
CA GLU A 267 -13.58 -3.99 -0.06
C GLU A 267 -13.65 -4.83 -1.35
N ALA A 268 -14.58 -4.46 -2.23
CA ALA A 268 -14.59 -4.89 -3.62
C ALA A 268 -14.17 -3.71 -4.51
N LEU A 269 -12.94 -3.75 -5.05
CA LEU A 269 -12.35 -2.69 -5.86
C LEU A 269 -12.62 -2.90 -7.36
N PHE A 270 -13.31 -1.95 -7.98
CA PHE A 270 -13.61 -1.93 -9.41
C PHE A 270 -12.68 -0.94 -10.14
N ALA A 271 -11.97 -1.43 -11.14
CA ALA A 271 -11.10 -0.64 -12.02
C ALA A 271 -11.33 -1.04 -13.49
N GLY A 272 -12.60 -1.14 -13.91
CA GLY A 272 -12.96 -1.51 -15.28
C GLY A 272 -13.14 -0.31 -16.20
N PRO A 273 -13.06 -0.49 -17.54
CA PRO A 273 -13.26 0.58 -18.52
C PRO A 273 -14.68 1.19 -18.51
N ARG A 274 -15.69 0.42 -18.06
CA ARG A 274 -17.08 0.88 -17.90
C ARG A 274 -17.37 1.38 -16.49
N ILE A 275 -17.07 0.55 -15.49
CA ILE A 275 -17.43 0.77 -14.08
C ILE A 275 -16.16 0.75 -13.23
N ALA A 276 -15.99 1.78 -12.40
CA ALA A 276 -14.90 1.89 -11.45
C ALA A 276 -15.37 2.43 -10.09
N GLY A 277 -14.47 2.42 -9.11
CA GLY A 277 -14.74 2.80 -7.73
C GLY A 277 -14.65 1.60 -6.81
N ARG A 278 -15.39 1.62 -5.70
CA ARG A 278 -15.34 0.55 -4.69
C ARG A 278 -16.69 0.32 -4.04
N VAL A 279 -16.88 -0.87 -3.48
CA VAL A 279 -17.94 -1.15 -2.53
C VAL A 279 -17.31 -1.62 -1.24
N LEU A 280 -17.59 -0.91 -0.15
CA LEU A 280 -17.10 -1.20 1.18
C LEU A 280 -18.19 -1.91 1.99
N PHE A 281 -17.83 -3.00 2.64
CA PHE A 281 -18.68 -3.76 3.55
C PHE A 281 -18.10 -3.56 4.95
N LEU A 282 -18.94 -3.16 5.91
CA LEU A 282 -18.61 -3.09 7.33
C LEU A 282 -19.58 -4.01 8.06
N GLU A 283 -19.09 -4.94 8.85
CA GLU A 283 -19.86 -5.98 9.54
C GLU A 283 -19.72 -5.82 11.05
N SER A 284 -20.80 -6.15 11.77
CA SER A 284 -20.91 -6.20 13.23
C SER A 284 -21.61 -7.49 13.64
N SER A 285 -21.72 -7.74 14.94
CA SER A 285 -22.49 -8.86 15.50
C SER A 285 -23.95 -8.95 15.03
N ALA A 286 -24.56 -7.86 14.57
CA ALA A 286 -26.00 -7.80 14.25
C ALA A 286 -26.34 -7.40 12.80
N SER A 287 -25.43 -6.77 12.04
CA SER A 287 -25.72 -6.27 10.68
C SER A 287 -24.47 -5.90 9.88
N THR A 288 -24.62 -5.80 8.56
CA THR A 288 -23.60 -5.40 7.59
C THR A 288 -24.02 -4.16 6.80
N LEU A 289 -23.25 -3.07 6.92
CA LEU A 289 -23.42 -1.83 6.17
C LEU A 289 -22.67 -1.94 4.85
N VAL A 290 -23.38 -1.81 3.73
CA VAL A 290 -22.81 -1.89 2.38
C VAL A 290 -22.83 -0.51 1.75
N THR A 291 -21.63 0.06 1.59
CA THR A 291 -21.38 1.43 1.10
C THR A 291 -20.83 1.39 -0.32
N VAL A 292 -21.69 1.68 -1.29
CA VAL A 292 -21.41 1.72 -2.73
C VAL A 292 -20.87 3.09 -3.12
N LEU A 293 -19.67 3.09 -3.72
CA LEU A 293 -18.96 4.27 -4.24
C LEU A 293 -18.53 4.03 -5.70
N LEU A 294 -19.39 3.37 -6.47
CA LEU A 294 -19.19 3.08 -7.89
C LEU A 294 -19.59 4.26 -8.77
N PHE A 295 -18.95 4.39 -9.92
CA PHE A 295 -19.23 5.39 -10.95
C PHE A 295 -18.81 4.87 -12.34
N GLN A 296 -19.26 5.56 -13.39
CA GLN A 296 -18.89 5.26 -14.77
C GLN A 296 -18.48 6.55 -15.51
N GLY A 297 -17.68 6.40 -16.57
CA GLY A 297 -17.23 7.54 -17.39
C GLY A 297 -18.29 8.14 -18.33
N GLY A 298 -19.46 7.49 -18.44
CA GLY A 298 -20.56 7.94 -19.31
C GLY A 298 -21.35 9.13 -18.75
N ARG A 299 -21.98 9.91 -19.64
CA ARG A 299 -22.79 11.08 -19.28
C ARG A 299 -24.13 10.75 -18.61
N HIS A 300 -24.64 9.53 -18.78
CA HIS A 300 -25.89 9.05 -18.20
C HIS A 300 -25.62 8.04 -17.08
N ALA A 301 -26.60 7.82 -16.20
CA ALA A 301 -26.54 6.75 -15.21
C ALA A 301 -27.14 5.46 -15.78
N SER A 302 -26.42 4.35 -15.64
CA SER A 302 -26.87 3.01 -16.01
C SER A 302 -27.44 2.28 -14.79
N ARG A 303 -28.39 1.37 -14.99
CA ARG A 303 -29.02 0.57 -13.93
C ARG A 303 -28.48 -0.85 -13.97
N TYR A 304 -28.00 -1.36 -12.84
CA TYR A 304 -27.36 -2.68 -12.75
C TYR A 304 -28.00 -3.56 -11.67
N ARG A 305 -28.24 -4.84 -11.99
CA ARG A 305 -28.45 -5.90 -10.99
C ARG A 305 -27.11 -6.20 -10.31
N TRP A 306 -27.12 -6.46 -9.01
CA TRP A 306 -25.91 -6.69 -8.22
C TRP A 306 -26.10 -7.85 -7.24
N GLN A 307 -25.11 -8.74 -7.16
CA GLN A 307 -25.15 -9.96 -6.34
C GLN A 307 -23.75 -10.31 -5.83
N LEU A 308 -23.67 -10.90 -4.64
CA LEU A 308 -22.46 -11.58 -4.17
C LEU A 308 -22.51 -13.04 -4.61
N LEU A 309 -21.47 -13.47 -5.31
CA LEU A 309 -21.32 -14.80 -5.88
C LEU A 309 -20.12 -15.51 -5.24
N GLU A 310 -20.22 -16.82 -5.03
CA GLU A 310 -19.11 -17.65 -4.56
C GLU A 310 -18.40 -18.34 -5.76
N ALA A 311 -17.12 -18.67 -5.59
CA ALA A 311 -16.26 -19.20 -6.66
C ALA A 311 -15.49 -20.45 -6.22
N ASP A 312 -15.82 -21.59 -6.80
CA ASP A 312 -15.20 -22.89 -6.49
C ASP A 312 -13.80 -23.07 -7.10
N VAL A 313 -13.48 -22.29 -8.14
CA VAL A 313 -12.31 -22.52 -9.00
C VAL A 313 -11.06 -21.81 -8.46
N LEU A 314 -9.93 -22.52 -8.44
CA LEU A 314 -8.65 -21.98 -7.98
C LEU A 314 -8.01 -20.96 -8.94
N ASP A 315 -8.38 -21.02 -10.22
CA ASP A 315 -7.77 -20.25 -11.31
C ASP A 315 -8.49 -18.92 -11.61
N ALA A 316 -7.70 -17.85 -11.66
CA ALA A 316 -8.17 -16.51 -11.99
C ALA A 316 -8.41 -16.34 -13.51
N ALA A 317 -9.47 -16.97 -14.02
CA ALA A 317 -9.91 -16.79 -15.41
C ALA A 317 -10.25 -15.31 -15.70
N PRO A 318 -9.89 -14.77 -16.88
CA PRO A 318 -10.09 -13.35 -17.17
C PRO A 318 -11.58 -13.01 -17.38
N GLY A 319 -12.09 -12.14 -16.52
CA GLY A 319 -13.50 -11.71 -16.51
C GLY A 319 -14.42 -12.64 -15.71
N CYS A 320 -15.69 -12.27 -15.62
CA CYS A 320 -16.59 -12.78 -14.57
C CYS A 320 -17.24 -14.16 -14.83
N ARG A 321 -16.92 -14.81 -15.95
CA ARG A 321 -17.66 -16.00 -16.45
C ARG A 321 -17.52 -17.27 -15.61
N PHE A 322 -16.59 -17.30 -14.66
CA PHE A 322 -16.42 -18.40 -13.71
C PHE A 322 -17.39 -18.31 -12.51
N LEU A 323 -18.05 -17.17 -12.32
CA LEU A 323 -19.02 -16.97 -11.24
C LEU A 323 -20.39 -17.52 -11.66
N GLN A 324 -20.94 -18.45 -10.87
CA GLN A 324 -22.22 -19.11 -11.19
C GLN A 324 -23.16 -19.25 -10.00
N MET A 325 -22.64 -19.42 -8.78
CA MET A 325 -23.46 -19.60 -7.57
C MET A 325 -23.63 -18.29 -6.81
N VAL A 326 -24.88 -17.94 -6.48
CA VAL A 326 -25.18 -16.85 -5.52
C VAL A 326 -24.78 -17.30 -4.13
N TYR A 327 -24.09 -16.44 -3.38
CA TYR A 327 -23.70 -16.74 -2.00
C TYR A 327 -24.95 -16.91 -1.12
N ASP A 328 -25.09 -18.07 -0.50
CA ASP A 328 -26.30 -18.48 0.22
C ASP A 328 -25.96 -19.54 1.29
N PRO A 329 -25.29 -19.14 2.39
CA PRO A 329 -24.79 -20.09 3.40
C PRO A 329 -25.93 -20.84 4.10
N ASP A 330 -27.06 -20.17 4.33
CA ASP A 330 -28.24 -20.69 5.01
C ASP A 330 -29.25 -21.36 4.06
N ARG A 331 -28.98 -21.33 2.74
CA ARG A 331 -29.76 -21.99 1.68
C ARG A 331 -31.23 -21.55 1.60
N ALA A 332 -31.48 -20.24 1.72
CA ALA A 332 -32.84 -19.69 1.70
C ALA A 332 -33.56 -20.01 0.37
N ASP A 333 -34.85 -20.34 0.43
CA ASP A 333 -35.65 -20.60 -0.79
C ASP A 333 -35.86 -19.31 -1.62
N GLY A 334 -35.90 -18.16 -0.97
CA GLY A 334 -36.16 -16.85 -1.54
C GLY A 334 -37.64 -16.52 -1.72
N ALA A 335 -38.57 -17.36 -1.26
CA ALA A 335 -40.00 -17.25 -1.56
C ALA A 335 -40.65 -16.00 -0.93
N ASN A 336 -40.28 -15.68 0.32
CA ASN A 336 -40.77 -14.52 1.05
C ASN A 336 -39.76 -13.35 1.07
N CYS A 337 -38.75 -13.38 0.19
CA CYS A 337 -37.67 -12.39 0.16
C CYS A 337 -38.19 -10.96 -0.05
N SER A 338 -37.81 -10.04 0.83
CA SER A 338 -38.26 -8.64 0.77
C SER A 338 -37.21 -7.65 1.31
N ARG A 339 -37.51 -6.36 1.22
CA ARG A 339 -36.64 -5.27 1.75
C ARG A 339 -36.69 -5.10 3.27
N THR A 340 -37.41 -5.97 3.96
CA THR A 340 -37.61 -5.95 5.41
C THR A 340 -37.35 -7.32 6.05
N ALA A 341 -37.69 -8.41 5.36
CA ALA A 341 -37.32 -9.77 5.70
C ALA A 341 -36.11 -10.22 4.86
N HIS A 342 -34.91 -9.80 5.29
CA HIS A 342 -33.64 -10.16 4.64
C HIS A 342 -33.23 -11.62 4.92
N ASP A 343 -33.69 -12.18 6.02
CA ASP A 343 -33.59 -13.58 6.44
C ASP A 343 -34.32 -14.53 5.48
N GLN A 344 -35.38 -14.06 4.82
CA GLN A 344 -36.12 -14.79 3.78
C GLN A 344 -35.46 -14.67 2.39
N CYS A 345 -34.28 -14.06 2.29
CA CYS A 345 -33.53 -13.85 1.06
C CYS A 345 -32.20 -14.60 1.10
N LYS A 346 -31.78 -15.16 -0.04
CA LYS A 346 -30.40 -15.64 -0.23
C LYS A 346 -29.42 -14.53 0.13
N ALA A 347 -28.47 -14.80 1.01
CA ALA A 347 -27.61 -13.76 1.61
C ALA A 347 -26.93 -12.84 0.57
N GLY A 348 -26.54 -13.40 -0.58
CA GLY A 348 -25.89 -12.69 -1.68
C GLY A 348 -26.81 -12.04 -2.71
N ASP A 349 -28.15 -12.20 -2.67
CA ASP A 349 -29.04 -11.46 -3.59
C ASP A 349 -29.33 -10.04 -3.10
N MET A 350 -28.29 -9.21 -3.20
CA MET A 350 -28.32 -7.80 -2.85
C MET A 350 -29.35 -7.02 -3.69
N ASN A 351 -29.65 -7.46 -4.91
CA ASN A 351 -30.65 -6.85 -5.76
C ASN A 351 -32.08 -7.11 -5.30
N ALA A 352 -32.38 -8.30 -4.78
CA ALA A 352 -33.69 -8.59 -4.19
C ALA A 352 -33.89 -7.80 -2.88
N LYS A 353 -32.92 -7.90 -1.95
CA LYS A 353 -32.97 -7.18 -0.66
C LYS A 353 -33.01 -5.66 -0.80
N HIS A 354 -32.17 -5.08 -1.65
CA HIS A 354 -31.96 -3.62 -1.70
C HIS A 354 -32.44 -2.95 -2.99
N GLY A 355 -32.84 -3.70 -4.01
CA GLY A 355 -33.06 -3.17 -5.35
C GLY A 355 -31.76 -2.81 -6.09
N PRO A 356 -31.83 -2.56 -7.42
CA PRO A 356 -30.66 -2.35 -8.27
C PRO A 356 -29.87 -1.08 -7.95
N LEU A 357 -28.64 -1.02 -8.46
CA LEU A 357 -27.75 0.14 -8.36
C LEU A 357 -27.92 1.04 -9.59
N ASN A 358 -27.95 2.35 -9.38
CA ASN A 358 -27.89 3.36 -10.45
C ASN A 358 -26.47 3.97 -10.43
N VAL A 359 -25.66 3.65 -11.45
CA VAL A 359 -24.25 4.05 -11.53
C VAL A 359 -24.07 5.06 -12.65
N GLY A 360 -23.64 6.27 -12.29
CA GLY A 360 -23.37 7.43 -13.13
C GLY A 360 -22.19 8.21 -12.57
N SER A 361 -22.39 9.47 -12.17
CA SER A 361 -21.32 10.32 -11.61
C SER A 361 -20.86 9.89 -10.20
N PRO A 362 -19.61 10.20 -9.77
CA PRO A 362 -19.11 9.91 -8.42
C PRO A 362 -19.86 10.58 -7.26
N LYS A 363 -20.82 11.48 -7.51
CA LYS A 363 -21.71 12.06 -6.48
C LYS A 363 -23.11 11.45 -6.51
N SER A 364 -23.72 11.34 -7.69
CA SER A 364 -25.09 10.82 -7.85
C SER A 364 -25.27 9.32 -7.58
N SER A 365 -24.17 8.56 -7.58
CA SER A 365 -24.18 7.09 -7.55
C SER A 365 -23.90 6.48 -6.17
N ARG A 366 -23.61 7.33 -5.17
CA ARG A 366 -23.27 6.88 -3.83
C ARG A 366 -24.52 6.35 -3.13
N ARG A 367 -24.40 5.20 -2.48
CA ARG A 367 -25.51 4.57 -1.75
C ARG A 367 -24.98 3.79 -0.57
N ALA A 368 -25.59 3.96 0.61
CA ALA A 368 -25.32 3.12 1.77
C ALA A 368 -26.60 2.36 2.15
N VAL A 369 -26.55 1.04 2.14
CA VAL A 369 -27.66 0.15 2.56
C VAL A 369 -27.24 -0.65 3.79
N LEU A 370 -28.22 -1.08 4.56
CA LEU A 370 -28.00 -1.89 5.75
C LEU A 370 -28.64 -3.25 5.54
N ASP A 371 -27.82 -4.30 5.62
CA ASP A 371 -28.24 -5.68 5.49
C ASP A 371 -28.19 -6.35 6.87
N THR A 372 -29.24 -7.11 7.20
CA THR A 372 -29.36 -7.81 8.49
C THR A 372 -29.13 -9.32 8.36
N HIS A 373 -28.85 -9.80 7.14
CA HIS A 373 -28.60 -11.20 6.84
C HIS A 373 -27.58 -11.31 5.69
N LEU A 374 -26.37 -10.80 5.97
CA LEU A 374 -25.21 -10.89 5.10
C LEU A 374 -23.93 -11.04 5.95
N PRO A 375 -23.46 -12.27 6.20
CA PRO A 375 -22.18 -12.51 6.85
C PRO A 375 -21.02 -12.32 5.87
N VAL A 376 -20.02 -11.49 6.22
CA VAL A 376 -18.86 -11.11 5.37
C VAL A 376 -17.57 -11.79 5.87
N GLY A 377 -17.71 -13.05 6.26
CA GLY A 377 -16.60 -13.92 6.66
C GLY A 377 -15.58 -14.21 5.55
N PRO A 378 -14.51 -14.98 5.85
CA PRO A 378 -13.31 -15.12 5.01
C PRO A 378 -13.48 -16.02 3.76
N ARG A 379 -14.68 -16.08 3.17
CA ARG A 379 -14.97 -16.82 1.92
C ARG A 379 -14.49 -16.06 0.68
N ARG A 380 -14.25 -16.79 -0.41
CA ARG A 380 -13.88 -16.23 -1.72
C ARG A 380 -15.10 -15.70 -2.46
N LEU A 381 -15.69 -14.63 -1.92
CA LEU A 381 -16.84 -13.95 -2.51
C LEU A 381 -16.39 -12.98 -3.60
N PHE A 382 -17.23 -12.80 -4.62
CA PHE A 382 -17.07 -11.79 -5.66
C PHE A 382 -18.34 -10.95 -5.73
N LEU A 383 -18.20 -9.62 -5.74
CA LEU A 383 -19.31 -8.74 -6.05
C LEU A 383 -19.44 -8.64 -7.57
N ALA A 384 -20.56 -9.10 -8.11
CA ALA A 384 -20.89 -9.05 -9.53
C ALA A 384 -21.96 -7.99 -9.82
N LEU A 385 -21.84 -7.36 -11.00
CA LEU A 385 -22.79 -6.43 -11.58
C LEU A 385 -23.23 -6.98 -12.94
N HIS A 386 -24.54 -6.96 -13.22
CA HIS A 386 -25.12 -7.47 -14.47
C HIS A 386 -25.88 -6.37 -15.22
N GLU A 387 -25.72 -6.33 -16.54
CA GLU A 387 -26.35 -5.32 -17.43
C GLU A 387 -27.86 -5.57 -17.57
N ASP A 388 -28.27 -6.83 -17.77
CA ASP A 388 -29.66 -7.23 -18.03
C ASP A 388 -30.14 -8.39 -17.14
N THR A 389 -31.45 -8.63 -17.17
CA THR A 389 -32.10 -9.84 -16.61
C THR A 389 -31.58 -11.14 -17.22
N ARG A 390 -30.89 -11.08 -18.37
CA ARG A 390 -30.22 -12.20 -19.04
C ARG A 390 -28.92 -12.67 -18.35
N GLY A 391 -28.54 -12.06 -17.22
CA GLY A 391 -27.37 -12.46 -16.42
C GLY A 391 -26.02 -12.00 -16.96
N THR A 392 -25.97 -11.21 -18.04
CA THR A 392 -24.75 -10.68 -18.66
C THR A 392 -23.95 -9.81 -17.68
N PHE A 393 -22.74 -10.25 -17.31
CA PHE A 393 -21.86 -9.49 -16.42
C PHE A 393 -21.37 -8.17 -17.05
N ALA A 394 -21.63 -7.07 -16.37
CA ALA A 394 -21.10 -5.73 -16.66
C ALA A 394 -19.66 -5.59 -16.14
N ALA A 395 -19.46 -6.03 -14.89
CA ALA A 395 -18.18 -6.04 -14.18
C ALA A 395 -18.30 -6.94 -12.94
N CYS A 396 -17.15 -7.30 -12.36
CA CYS A 396 -17.07 -7.96 -11.06
C CYS A 396 -15.74 -7.60 -10.39
N ALA A 397 -15.68 -7.76 -9.06
CA ALA A 397 -14.46 -7.63 -8.28
C ALA A 397 -14.45 -8.69 -7.16
N PRO A 398 -13.28 -9.25 -6.79
CA PRO A 398 -13.17 -10.05 -5.58
C PRO A 398 -13.50 -9.19 -4.36
N LEU A 399 -14.18 -9.77 -3.38
CA LEU A 399 -14.40 -9.15 -2.08
C LEU A 399 -13.22 -9.51 -1.17
N ARG A 400 -12.41 -8.51 -0.83
CA ARG A 400 -11.20 -8.65 -0.02
C ARG A 400 -11.47 -8.20 1.40
N ALA A 401 -11.52 -9.13 2.35
CA ALA A 401 -11.48 -8.79 3.78
C ALA A 401 -10.16 -8.07 4.11
N LEU A 402 -10.21 -6.99 4.89
CA LEU A 402 -9.07 -6.13 5.16
C LEU A 402 -8.80 -6.00 6.65
N SER A 403 -7.53 -6.11 7.02
CA SER A 403 -7.08 -6.00 8.41
C SER A 403 -6.96 -4.54 8.85
N PRO A 404 -7.16 -4.25 10.15
CA PRO A 404 -6.70 -3.01 10.77
C PRO A 404 -5.26 -2.67 10.42
N ARG A 405 -4.99 -1.40 10.12
CA ARG A 405 -3.63 -0.90 9.90
C ARG A 405 -3.09 -0.30 11.19
N THR A 406 -1.95 -0.81 11.65
CA THR A 406 -1.13 -0.19 12.68
C THR A 406 0.24 0.13 12.09
N VAL A 407 0.70 1.38 12.22
CA VAL A 407 2.03 1.81 11.77
C VAL A 407 2.73 2.62 12.85
N HIS A 408 4.06 2.59 12.83
CA HIS A 408 4.89 3.27 13.82
C HIS A 408 5.78 4.33 13.16
N ALA A 409 6.11 5.35 13.94
CA ALA A 409 7.11 6.36 13.64
C ALA A 409 7.93 6.59 14.92
N ARG A 410 9.26 6.50 14.85
CA ARG A 410 10.18 6.67 15.99
C ARG A 410 11.09 7.85 15.77
N LEU A 411 11.31 8.68 16.79
CA LEU A 411 12.30 9.75 16.70
C LEU A 411 13.71 9.14 16.68
N PRO A 412 14.67 9.65 15.88
CA PRO A 412 16.03 9.11 15.87
C PRO A 412 16.81 9.32 17.17
N GLU A 413 16.52 10.40 17.90
CA GLU A 413 17.32 10.89 19.03
C GLU A 413 16.62 10.70 20.40
N SER A 414 15.56 9.90 20.47
CA SER A 414 14.87 9.58 21.73
C SER A 414 14.01 8.31 21.65
N ASP A 415 13.70 7.70 22.79
CA ASP A 415 12.75 6.58 22.91
C ASP A 415 11.28 6.93 22.56
N ALA A 416 11.02 8.16 22.11
CA ALA A 416 9.68 8.61 21.77
C ALA A 416 9.16 7.91 20.50
N GLN A 417 8.02 7.24 20.63
CA GLN A 417 7.38 6.46 19.57
C GLN A 417 5.93 6.89 19.40
N LEU A 418 5.61 7.33 18.18
CA LEU A 418 4.25 7.51 17.68
C LEU A 418 3.75 6.17 17.11
N THR A 419 2.52 5.82 17.44
CA THR A 419 1.80 4.67 16.88
C THR A 419 0.45 5.12 16.36
N PHE A 420 0.21 4.90 15.08
CA PHE A 420 -1.04 5.24 14.40
C PHE A 420 -1.80 3.94 14.13
N SER A 421 -3.08 3.88 14.50
CA SER A 421 -3.92 2.69 14.40
C SER A 421 -5.29 3.05 13.83
N GLN A 422 -5.68 2.46 12.71
CA GLN A 422 -6.99 2.68 12.08
C GLN A 422 -7.61 1.32 11.75
N GLN A 423 -8.75 0.99 12.37
CA GLN A 423 -9.42 -0.31 12.20
C GLN A 423 -9.95 -0.46 10.76
N SER A 424 -10.62 0.59 10.27
CA SER A 424 -11.20 0.66 8.92
C SER A 424 -11.35 2.13 8.47
N PRO A 425 -11.61 2.41 7.19
CA PRO A 425 -11.94 3.76 6.70
C PRO A 425 -13.18 4.40 7.35
N PHE A 426 -14.00 3.63 8.08
CA PHE A 426 -15.19 4.11 8.78
C PHE A 426 -14.88 4.71 10.17
N GLN A 427 -13.63 4.64 10.63
CA GLN A 427 -13.17 5.26 11.88
C GLN A 427 -11.95 6.16 11.63
N PRO A 428 -11.81 7.31 12.32
CA PRO A 428 -10.60 8.12 12.30
C PRO A 428 -9.39 7.39 12.92
N THR A 429 -8.18 7.84 12.61
CA THR A 429 -6.94 7.18 13.07
C THR A 429 -6.65 7.48 14.53
N LEU A 430 -6.56 6.44 15.37
CA LEU A 430 -6.13 6.55 16.75
C LEU A 430 -4.60 6.72 16.80
N VAL A 431 -4.14 7.85 17.32
CA VAL A 431 -2.73 8.16 17.58
C VAL A 431 -2.42 7.86 19.04
N ARG A 432 -1.39 7.07 19.30
CA ARG A 432 -0.82 6.86 20.64
C ARG A 432 0.61 7.37 20.70
N VAL A 433 0.91 8.11 21.76
CA VAL A 433 2.22 8.68 22.08
C VAL A 433 2.86 7.87 23.20
N LYS A 434 4.11 7.46 23.01
CA LYS A 434 4.98 6.99 24.09
C LYS A 434 6.17 7.95 24.19
N GLY A 435 6.48 8.42 25.40
CA GLY A 435 7.53 9.42 25.65
C GLY A 435 7.02 10.87 25.58
N THR A 436 7.89 11.85 25.85
CA THR A 436 7.59 13.27 25.75
C THR A 436 7.81 13.77 24.32
N LEU A 437 6.79 14.35 23.70
CA LEU A 437 6.86 14.95 22.36
C LEU A 437 7.03 16.48 22.42
N GLY A 438 7.34 17.07 21.26
CA GLY A 438 7.26 18.51 21.03
C GLY A 438 5.83 19.03 21.00
N THR A 439 5.68 20.35 20.94
CA THR A 439 4.40 21.06 21.13
C THR A 439 3.43 20.94 19.95
N SER A 440 3.87 20.58 18.74
CA SER A 440 2.95 20.31 17.62
C SER A 440 3.51 19.33 16.58
N LEU A 441 2.61 18.60 15.92
CA LEU A 441 2.89 17.69 14.80
C LEU A 441 2.38 18.31 13.48
N ARG A 442 3.11 18.16 12.38
CA ARG A 442 2.67 18.57 11.04
C ARG A 442 2.94 17.44 10.03
N VAL A 443 1.97 17.17 9.16
CA VAL A 443 2.15 16.20 8.06
C VAL A 443 2.94 16.87 6.95
N HIS A 444 4.06 16.29 6.54
CA HIS A 444 4.79 16.77 5.37
C HIS A 444 4.29 16.07 4.09
N PRO A 445 4.15 16.81 2.97
CA PRO A 445 3.68 16.23 1.71
C PRO A 445 4.83 15.67 0.87
N LEU A 446 6.08 16.03 1.23
CA LEU A 446 7.30 15.70 0.52
C LEU A 446 7.88 14.36 1.02
N PRO A 447 8.59 13.62 0.15
CA PRO A 447 9.32 12.40 0.52
C PRO A 447 10.64 12.68 1.25
N GLU A 448 10.97 13.94 1.53
CA GLU A 448 12.13 14.37 2.33
C GLU A 448 11.73 15.57 3.20
N CYS A 449 12.18 15.59 4.45
CA CYS A 449 12.43 16.85 5.16
C CYS A 449 13.85 17.29 4.83
N GLY A 450 14.07 18.61 4.70
CA GLY A 450 15.29 19.16 4.13
C GLY A 450 16.57 18.61 4.76
N GLY A 451 17.35 17.85 3.96
CA GLY A 451 18.76 17.65 4.24
C GLY A 451 19.48 19.00 4.27
N GLY A 452 20.39 19.20 5.22
CA GLY A 452 20.98 20.52 5.49
C GLY A 452 21.71 21.13 4.29
N GLY A 453 21.56 22.44 4.10
CA GLY A 453 22.24 23.18 3.03
C GLY A 453 21.32 23.88 2.02
N GLY A 454 20.23 24.49 2.47
CA GLY A 454 19.38 25.35 1.63
C GLY A 454 18.15 25.86 2.36
N SER A 455 17.87 27.16 2.23
CA SER A 455 16.54 27.71 2.51
C SER A 455 15.53 27.18 1.46
N ASP A 456 14.26 27.48 1.68
CA ASP A 456 13.17 27.39 0.69
C ASP A 456 12.51 26.00 0.52
N VAL A 457 12.57 25.15 1.56
CA VAL A 457 11.54 24.12 1.77
C VAL A 457 10.32 24.74 2.45
N VAL A 458 9.50 25.44 1.66
CA VAL A 458 8.21 25.98 2.13
C VAL A 458 7.27 24.82 2.48
N PRO A 459 6.87 24.62 3.76
CA PRO A 459 5.88 23.61 4.11
C PRO A 459 4.51 24.00 3.51
N PRO A 460 3.65 23.03 3.15
CA PRO A 460 2.33 23.35 2.61
C PRO A 460 1.46 24.04 3.65
N LYS A 461 0.40 24.70 3.16
CA LYS A 461 -0.75 25.09 3.99
C LYS A 461 -1.58 23.86 4.34
N SER A 462 -1.08 23.06 5.27
CA SER A 462 -1.84 22.03 5.99
C SER A 462 -1.77 22.35 7.48
N ASP A 463 -2.92 22.59 8.09
CA ASP A 463 -3.02 23.07 9.47
C ASP A 463 -2.41 22.05 10.46
N PRO A 464 -1.69 22.51 11.50
CA PRO A 464 -1.00 21.62 12.43
C PRO A 464 -1.94 20.67 13.17
N VAL A 465 -1.41 19.50 13.52
CA VAL A 465 -2.03 18.51 14.38
C VAL A 465 -1.44 18.68 15.78
N GLU A 466 -2.24 19.21 16.70
CA GLU A 466 -1.85 19.37 18.09
C GLU A 466 -2.21 18.11 18.87
N LEU A 467 -1.20 17.34 19.28
CA LEU A 467 -1.38 16.13 20.08
C LEU A 467 -1.42 16.50 21.56
N ILE A 468 -2.58 16.99 22.01
CA ILE A 468 -2.81 17.49 23.37
C ILE A 468 -2.76 16.37 24.43
N LEU A 469 -3.00 15.12 24.02
CA LEU A 469 -3.13 13.95 24.89
C LEU A 469 -2.21 12.80 24.47
N PRO A 470 -1.82 11.89 25.38
CA PRO A 470 -1.06 10.68 25.04
C PRO A 470 -1.81 9.71 24.11
N VAL A 471 -3.13 9.90 23.96
CA VAL A 471 -3.97 9.26 22.96
C VAL A 471 -4.86 10.33 22.32
N SER A 472 -4.82 10.48 21.00
CA SER A 472 -5.69 11.38 20.22
C SER A 472 -6.35 10.64 19.06
N LEU A 473 -7.45 11.18 18.54
CA LEU A 473 -8.27 10.58 17.49
C LEU A 473 -8.24 11.45 16.23
N GLU A 474 -7.32 11.21 15.29
CA GLU A 474 -7.01 12.14 14.21
C GLU A 474 -7.65 11.78 12.86
N PRO A 475 -8.78 12.42 12.46
CA PRO A 475 -9.37 12.23 11.13
C PRO A 475 -8.49 12.76 9.98
N ARG A 476 -7.48 13.58 10.31
CA ARG A 476 -6.53 14.17 9.35
C ARG A 476 -5.34 13.26 9.01
N LEU A 477 -5.18 12.13 9.71
CA LEU A 477 -4.02 11.22 9.60
C LEU A 477 -4.40 9.82 9.08
N PRO A 478 -5.07 9.70 7.92
CA PRO A 478 -5.58 8.42 7.43
C PRO A 478 -4.44 7.40 7.18
N LEU A 479 -4.72 6.12 7.40
CA LEU A 479 -3.87 4.99 7.02
C LEU A 479 -4.34 4.27 5.74
N PHE A 480 -5.55 4.60 5.27
CA PHE A 480 -6.15 4.11 4.02
C PHE A 480 -6.28 5.22 2.97
N GLY A 481 -6.39 4.84 1.70
CA GLY A 481 -6.75 5.71 0.59
C GLY A 481 -5.62 6.63 0.09
N PRO A 482 -5.94 7.54 -0.85
CA PRO A 482 -4.94 8.28 -1.61
C PRO A 482 -4.19 9.34 -0.79
N ARG A 483 -4.72 9.71 0.39
CA ARG A 483 -4.08 10.65 1.32
C ARG A 483 -3.38 9.97 2.50
N ARG A 484 -3.30 8.63 2.54
CA ARG A 484 -2.69 7.90 3.66
C ARG A 484 -1.31 8.42 4.05
N ILE A 485 -1.01 8.49 5.35
CA ILE A 485 0.30 8.91 5.87
C ILE A 485 1.37 7.80 5.79
N VAL A 486 0.97 6.55 5.55
CA VAL A 486 1.87 5.39 5.39
C VAL A 486 2.92 5.67 4.31
N GLY A 487 4.20 5.63 4.70
CA GLY A 487 5.35 5.91 3.81
C GLY A 487 5.74 7.39 3.65
N ARG A 488 4.97 8.33 4.22
CA ARG A 488 5.27 9.78 4.21
C ARG A 488 6.17 10.19 5.38
N TRP A 489 6.60 11.45 5.38
CA TRP A 489 7.23 12.10 6.53
C TRP A 489 6.23 12.95 7.32
N LEU A 490 6.48 13.04 8.62
CA LEU A 490 5.89 14.00 9.55
C LEU A 490 7.01 14.87 10.11
N SER A 491 6.74 16.13 10.42
CA SER A 491 7.61 16.95 11.27
C SER A 491 6.96 17.17 12.64
N LEU A 492 7.79 17.18 13.68
CA LEU A 492 7.44 17.62 15.02
C LEU A 492 8.15 18.95 15.25
N THR A 493 7.39 20.01 15.54
CA THR A 493 7.98 21.26 16.00
C THR A 493 8.16 21.19 17.51
N ARG A 494 9.39 21.44 17.95
CA ARG A 494 9.80 21.48 19.36
C ARG A 494 10.78 22.62 19.53
N ASP A 495 10.47 23.58 20.40
CA ASP A 495 11.43 24.60 20.85
C ASP A 495 12.12 25.33 19.67
N ASN A 496 11.31 25.74 18.66
CA ASN A 496 11.69 26.26 17.34
C ASN A 496 12.52 25.36 16.41
N SER A 497 12.93 24.16 16.84
CA SER A 497 13.45 23.11 15.95
C SER A 497 12.34 22.28 15.30
N SER A 498 12.63 21.64 14.16
CA SER A 498 11.74 20.68 13.49
C SER A 498 12.41 19.32 13.28
N VAL A 499 12.04 18.33 14.10
CA VAL A 499 12.51 16.94 13.97
C VAL A 499 11.58 16.20 13.00
N CYS A 500 12.12 15.47 12.04
CA CYS A 500 11.30 14.71 11.08
C CYS A 500 11.38 13.20 11.27
N ILE A 501 10.25 12.53 10.99
CA ILE A 501 10.08 11.09 11.14
C ILE A 501 9.34 10.51 9.93
N ARG A 502 9.82 9.39 9.38
CA ARG A 502 9.08 8.62 8.38
C ARG A 502 8.06 7.70 9.05
N VAL A 503 6.84 7.66 8.52
CA VAL A 503 5.81 6.70 8.92
C VAL A 503 6.09 5.38 8.23
N GLY A 504 6.29 4.31 9.01
CA GLY A 504 6.55 2.96 8.50
C GLY A 504 5.35 2.35 7.77
N PHE A 505 5.56 1.14 7.23
CA PHE A 505 4.51 0.30 6.65
C PHE A 505 3.99 -0.71 7.69
N PRO A 506 2.73 -1.17 7.60
CA PRO A 506 2.13 -2.05 8.61
C PRO A 506 2.60 -3.51 8.52
N GLY A 507 3.29 -3.88 7.44
CA GLY A 507 3.73 -5.24 7.14
C GLY A 507 4.91 -5.26 6.17
N PRO A 508 5.37 -6.45 5.74
CA PRO A 508 6.43 -6.59 4.75
C PRO A 508 6.00 -6.00 3.40
N THR A 509 6.91 -5.30 2.71
CA THR A 509 6.61 -4.62 1.44
C THR A 509 7.40 -5.16 0.27
N LEU A 510 6.77 -5.27 -0.90
CA LEU A 510 7.47 -5.35 -2.17
C LEU A 510 7.95 -3.94 -2.58
N VAL A 511 9.18 -3.85 -3.10
CA VAL A 511 9.75 -2.61 -3.62
C VAL A 511 10.21 -2.82 -5.06
N ALA A 512 9.80 -1.91 -5.93
CA ALA A 512 10.22 -1.85 -7.32
C ALA A 512 11.03 -0.58 -7.55
N ARG A 513 12.11 -0.65 -8.33
CA ARG A 513 12.95 0.49 -8.66
C ARG A 513 13.21 0.60 -10.15
N ALA A 514 13.07 1.80 -10.69
CA ALA A 514 13.52 2.16 -12.03
C ALA A 514 14.52 3.32 -11.93
N VAL A 515 15.78 3.08 -12.32
CA VAL A 515 16.86 4.07 -12.28
C VAL A 515 17.10 4.63 -13.68
N PHE A 516 17.04 5.95 -13.82
CA PHE A 516 17.33 6.69 -15.04
C PHE A 516 18.78 7.16 -15.01
N HIS A 517 19.51 6.94 -16.11
CA HIS A 517 20.93 7.30 -16.24
C HIS A 517 21.21 8.33 -17.33
N TYR A 518 20.32 8.45 -18.32
CA TYR A 518 20.46 9.38 -19.45
C TYR A 518 19.12 9.52 -20.19
N PRO A 519 18.75 10.72 -20.72
CA PRO A 519 19.35 12.03 -20.42
C PRO A 519 18.97 12.54 -19.03
N VAL A 520 17.91 11.98 -18.43
CA VAL A 520 17.50 12.22 -17.04
C VAL A 520 18.34 11.33 -16.12
N SER A 521 18.78 11.89 -15.00
CA SER A 521 19.33 11.16 -13.85
C SER A 521 18.29 11.10 -12.72
N GLY A 522 18.32 10.02 -11.94
CA GLY A 522 17.45 9.81 -10.77
C GLY A 522 16.75 8.46 -10.75
N GLU A 523 15.80 8.28 -9.85
CA GLU A 523 15.04 7.03 -9.72
C GLU A 523 13.55 7.24 -9.38
N VAL A 524 12.75 6.23 -9.72
CA VAL A 524 11.37 6.04 -9.28
C VAL A 524 11.30 4.76 -8.46
N LEU A 525 10.78 4.86 -7.24
CA LEU A 525 10.54 3.75 -6.33
C LEU A 525 9.03 3.53 -6.18
N LEU A 526 8.57 2.29 -6.38
CA LEU A 526 7.21 1.87 -6.07
C LEU A 526 7.26 0.95 -4.85
N ARG A 527 6.34 1.11 -3.89
CA ARG A 527 6.28 0.28 -2.68
C ARG A 527 4.83 -0.09 -2.33
N GLN A 528 4.59 -1.39 -2.22
CA GLN A 528 3.27 -1.98 -1.97
C GLN A 528 3.38 -3.03 -0.85
N ASP A 529 2.29 -3.36 -0.16
CA ASP A 529 2.27 -4.52 0.74
C ASP A 529 2.61 -5.81 -0.04
N ALA A 530 3.42 -6.69 0.56
CA ALA A 530 3.87 -7.91 -0.10
C ALA A 530 2.79 -9.01 -0.16
N GLN A 531 1.80 -8.98 0.73
CA GLN A 531 0.72 -9.97 0.80
C GLN A 531 -0.54 -9.53 0.03
N ASP A 532 -0.67 -8.24 -0.29
CA ASP A 532 -1.88 -7.66 -0.86
C ASP A 532 -1.63 -6.92 -2.18
N PRO A 533 -1.80 -7.59 -3.34
CA PRO A 533 -1.63 -7.00 -4.67
C PRO A 533 -2.59 -5.84 -4.98
N GLN A 534 -3.69 -5.71 -4.24
CA GLN A 534 -4.68 -4.63 -4.40
C GLN A 534 -4.51 -3.52 -3.35
N SER A 535 -3.48 -3.58 -2.49
CA SER A 535 -3.16 -2.46 -1.60
C SER A 535 -2.69 -1.25 -2.40
N GLU A 536 -2.87 -0.05 -1.85
CA GLU A 536 -2.46 1.18 -2.53
C GLU A 536 -0.91 1.21 -2.61
N THR A 537 -0.36 1.64 -3.73
CA THR A 537 1.09 1.65 -3.97
C THR A 537 1.63 3.05 -3.73
N ALA A 538 2.61 3.16 -2.83
CA ALA A 538 3.38 4.39 -2.65
C ALA A 538 4.35 4.55 -3.83
N VAL A 539 4.36 5.74 -4.44
CA VAL A 539 5.18 6.11 -5.59
C VAL A 539 6.06 7.27 -5.16
N TYR A 540 7.36 7.03 -5.05
CA TYR A 540 8.37 8.05 -4.78
C TYR A 540 9.10 8.35 -6.08
N LEU A 541 9.26 9.63 -6.39
CA LEU A 541 10.02 10.12 -7.54
C LEU A 541 11.15 11.00 -7.02
N LYS A 542 12.38 10.74 -7.46
CA LYS A 542 13.59 11.48 -7.08
C LYS A 542 14.44 11.68 -8.32
N LEU A 543 14.28 12.83 -8.97
CA LEU A 543 14.80 13.11 -10.31
C LEU A 543 15.67 14.37 -10.27
N ASP A 544 16.87 14.28 -10.83
CA ASP A 544 17.80 15.39 -10.89
C ASP A 544 17.29 16.45 -11.88
N PRO A 545 17.36 17.75 -11.57
CA PRO A 545 16.82 18.80 -12.42
C PRO A 545 17.68 19.04 -13.68
N PHE A 546 18.88 18.46 -13.73
CA PHE A 546 19.82 18.54 -14.84
C PHE A 546 19.32 17.76 -16.08
N GLY A 547 18.33 18.34 -16.76
CA GLY A 547 17.63 17.73 -17.90
C GLY A 547 16.13 18.05 -17.95
N PHE A 548 15.55 18.65 -16.91
CA PHE A 548 14.19 19.16 -16.90
C PHE A 548 14.17 20.67 -17.10
N ASN A 549 13.17 21.14 -17.84
CA ASN A 549 12.83 22.56 -17.99
C ASN A 549 11.44 22.76 -17.38
N ASP A 550 11.29 23.56 -16.33
CA ASP A 550 10.03 23.72 -15.59
C ASP A 550 8.88 24.30 -16.44
N THR A 551 9.16 24.84 -17.63
CA THR A 551 8.14 25.28 -18.61
C THR A 551 7.55 24.14 -19.44
N ILE A 552 8.21 22.97 -19.47
CA ILE A 552 7.81 21.80 -20.26
C ILE A 552 6.99 20.84 -19.39
N GLN A 553 5.88 20.33 -19.95
CA GLN A 553 5.11 19.28 -19.31
C GLN A 553 5.73 17.91 -19.58
N TYR A 554 6.05 17.17 -18.52
CA TYR A 554 6.53 15.80 -18.60
C TYR A 554 5.48 14.82 -18.09
N LYS A 555 5.45 13.60 -18.64
CA LYS A 555 4.60 12.50 -18.17
C LYS A 555 5.42 11.27 -17.80
N LEU A 556 5.09 10.63 -16.68
CA LEU A 556 5.62 9.33 -16.29
C LEU A 556 4.61 8.24 -16.67
N VAL A 557 5.04 7.33 -17.54
CA VAL A 557 4.21 6.24 -18.07
C VAL A 557 4.96 4.91 -17.90
N LEU A 558 4.26 3.87 -17.44
CA LEU A 558 4.78 2.50 -17.45
C LEU A 558 4.31 1.79 -18.72
N HIS A 559 5.24 1.16 -19.42
CA HIS A 559 5.00 0.50 -20.71
C HIS A 559 5.03 -1.02 -20.60
N GLN A 560 4.53 -1.73 -21.60
CA GLN A 560 4.27 -3.16 -21.51
C GLN A 560 5.53 -4.03 -21.34
N ARG A 561 6.65 -3.65 -21.99
CA ARG A 561 7.90 -4.43 -22.07
C ARG A 561 9.02 -3.77 -21.25
N ARG A 562 10.16 -4.47 -21.07
CA ARG A 562 11.42 -3.87 -20.59
C ARG A 562 12.01 -2.93 -21.66
N PRO A 563 12.82 -1.93 -21.27
CA PRO A 563 13.52 -1.12 -22.26
C PRO A 563 14.71 -1.91 -22.83
N GLY A 564 14.98 -1.72 -24.11
CA GLY A 564 16.15 -2.23 -24.82
C GLY A 564 17.34 -1.29 -24.69
N ARG A 565 18.28 -1.37 -25.65
CA ARG A 565 19.48 -0.52 -25.71
C ARG A 565 19.28 0.76 -26.57
N ASP A 566 18.03 1.05 -26.92
CA ASP A 566 17.59 2.19 -27.74
C ASP A 566 17.42 3.51 -26.95
N PHE A 567 17.71 3.53 -25.65
CA PHE A 567 17.67 4.76 -24.85
C PHE A 567 18.70 5.83 -25.27
N TYR A 568 19.81 5.43 -25.92
CA TYR A 568 20.75 6.35 -26.56
C TYR A 568 20.31 6.85 -27.94
N ASN A 569 19.35 6.19 -28.60
CA ASN A 569 18.82 6.68 -29.88
C ASN A 569 18.12 8.04 -29.64
N TRP A 570 18.28 9.00 -30.56
CA TRP A 570 17.65 10.32 -30.46
C TRP A 570 16.25 10.35 -31.09
N THR A 571 16.02 9.62 -32.18
CA THR A 571 14.78 9.68 -32.98
C THR A 571 13.85 8.49 -32.74
N MET A 572 14.37 7.36 -32.27
CA MET A 572 13.61 6.17 -31.89
C MET A 572 13.92 5.78 -30.44
N ARG A 573 13.87 6.75 -29.53
CA ARG A 573 14.20 6.53 -28.12
C ARG A 573 13.17 5.66 -27.42
N CYS A 574 13.60 4.60 -26.74
CA CYS A 574 12.75 3.79 -25.86
C CYS A 574 11.47 3.23 -26.52
N VAL A 575 11.49 3.01 -27.85
CA VAL A 575 10.41 2.38 -28.62
C VAL A 575 10.31 0.88 -28.30
N SER A 576 11.44 0.26 -27.94
CA SER A 576 11.54 -1.10 -27.42
C SER A 576 10.56 -1.42 -26.29
N ALA A 577 10.27 -0.46 -25.41
CA ALA A 577 9.31 -0.58 -24.32
C ALA A 577 7.88 -0.93 -24.79
N GLY A 578 7.52 -0.63 -26.04
CA GLY A 578 6.19 -0.83 -26.59
C GLY A 578 5.20 0.23 -26.12
N ASP A 579 3.92 -0.12 -26.08
CA ASP A 579 2.84 0.80 -25.71
C ASP A 579 2.64 0.90 -24.20
N THR A 580 1.77 1.81 -23.76
CA THR A 580 1.37 1.97 -22.36
C THR A 580 0.85 0.65 -21.78
N TYR A 581 1.16 0.37 -20.52
CA TYR A 581 0.68 -0.82 -19.84
C TYR A 581 -0.80 -0.67 -19.45
N ASP A 582 -1.67 -1.30 -20.26
CA ASP A 582 -3.11 -1.32 -20.09
C ASP A 582 -3.67 -2.75 -20.20
N PRO A 583 -3.55 -3.58 -19.16
CA PRO A 583 -4.11 -4.94 -19.16
C PRO A 583 -5.66 -4.94 -19.08
N LEU A 584 -6.25 -3.80 -18.70
CA LEU A 584 -7.69 -3.59 -18.51
C LEU A 584 -8.39 -3.10 -19.78
N LYS A 585 -7.63 -2.68 -20.79
CA LYS A 585 -8.11 -2.15 -22.08
C LYS A 585 -9.03 -0.94 -21.92
N VAL A 586 -8.61 0.00 -21.07
CA VAL A 586 -9.24 1.30 -20.84
C VAL A 586 -9.01 2.27 -22.01
N GLY A 587 -7.83 2.18 -22.64
CA GLY A 587 -7.41 3.07 -23.73
C GLY A 587 -6.94 4.45 -23.27
N SER A 588 -6.43 5.24 -24.21
CA SER A 588 -5.85 6.57 -23.99
C SER A 588 -6.91 7.70 -23.99
N GLY A 589 -8.09 7.44 -23.42
CA GLY A 589 -9.16 8.43 -23.30
C GLY A 589 -8.91 9.48 -22.22
N PRO A 590 -9.83 10.44 -22.03
CA PRO A 590 -9.82 11.32 -20.86
C PRO A 590 -9.82 10.50 -19.57
N CYS A 591 -8.98 10.88 -18.60
CA CYS A 591 -8.81 10.23 -17.31
C CYS A 591 -9.51 11.06 -16.20
N PRO A 592 -10.84 10.94 -16.00
CA PRO A 592 -11.58 11.76 -15.03
C PRO A 592 -11.39 11.30 -13.57
N HIS A 593 -10.88 10.09 -13.35
CA HIS A 593 -10.62 9.52 -12.04
C HIS A 593 -9.58 8.40 -12.16
N PRO A 594 -8.56 8.27 -11.26
CA PRO A 594 -7.43 7.35 -11.44
C PRO A 594 -7.76 5.86 -11.70
N LEU A 595 -8.92 5.38 -11.25
CA LEU A 595 -9.43 4.02 -11.49
C LEU A 595 -10.07 3.80 -12.89
N LEU A 596 -10.25 4.87 -13.69
CA LEU A 596 -10.73 4.85 -15.09
C LEU A 596 -9.60 5.17 -16.07
N CYS A 597 -8.36 4.79 -15.73
CA CYS A 597 -7.17 5.13 -16.52
C CYS A 597 -6.25 3.90 -16.64
N PRO A 598 -5.47 3.76 -17.73
CA PRO A 598 -4.49 2.69 -17.88
C PRO A 598 -3.60 2.53 -16.65
N ILE A 599 -3.33 1.29 -16.22
CA ILE A 599 -2.54 1.02 -15.00
C ILE A 599 -1.18 1.75 -15.05
N GLY A 600 -0.56 1.80 -16.23
CA GLY A 600 0.71 2.47 -16.44
C GLY A 600 0.70 3.99 -16.56
N ASP A 601 -0.44 4.68 -16.75
CA ASP A 601 -0.44 6.15 -16.89
C ASP A 601 -0.43 6.85 -15.52
N LEU A 602 0.74 6.88 -14.89
CA LEU A 602 0.92 7.42 -13.55
C LEU A 602 0.65 8.93 -13.50
N THR A 603 1.03 9.68 -14.54
CA THR A 603 0.83 11.13 -14.56
C THR A 603 -0.64 11.51 -14.70
N SER A 604 -1.43 10.86 -15.56
CA SER A 604 -2.88 11.14 -15.64
C SER A 604 -3.61 10.75 -14.35
N LYS A 605 -3.14 9.71 -13.65
CA LYS A 605 -3.62 9.35 -12.29
C LYS A 605 -3.22 10.35 -11.19
N GLY A 606 -2.22 11.19 -11.42
CA GLY A 606 -1.83 12.29 -10.51
C GLY A 606 -0.34 12.36 -10.11
N ALA A 607 0.53 11.49 -10.63
CA ALA A 607 1.97 11.55 -10.37
C ALA A 607 2.60 12.76 -11.10
N LYS A 608 2.97 13.79 -10.32
CA LYS A 608 3.58 15.03 -10.84
C LYS A 608 5.10 14.91 -10.90
N LEU A 609 5.65 15.25 -12.06
CA LEU A 609 7.09 15.39 -12.33
C LEU A 609 7.61 16.82 -12.10
N SER A 610 6.82 17.69 -11.47
CA SER A 610 7.20 19.07 -11.16
C SER A 610 8.07 19.12 -9.89
N GLY A 611 9.35 19.45 -10.03
CA GLY A 611 10.32 19.55 -8.94
C GLY A 611 11.10 18.25 -8.68
N ARG A 612 12.23 18.38 -7.96
CA ARG A 612 13.23 17.30 -7.75
C ARG A 612 12.69 16.03 -7.09
N HIS A 613 11.75 16.16 -6.14
CA HIS A 613 11.23 15.03 -5.37
C HIS A 613 9.71 15.13 -5.25
N SER A 614 8.98 14.03 -5.48
CA SER A 614 7.53 13.99 -5.25
C SER A 614 7.06 12.63 -4.73
N PHE A 615 5.93 12.66 -4.01
CA PHE A 615 5.27 11.49 -3.44
C PHE A 615 3.83 11.40 -3.91
N TYR A 616 3.40 10.21 -4.32
CA TYR A 616 2.04 9.91 -4.75
C TYR A 616 1.59 8.55 -4.21
N THR A 617 0.28 8.35 -4.05
CA THR A 617 -0.32 7.07 -3.65
C THR A 617 -1.28 6.63 -4.75
N ASP A 618 -0.94 5.58 -5.48
CA ASP A 618 -1.78 5.01 -6.52
C ASP A 618 -2.75 3.97 -5.93
N LEU A 619 -4.03 4.06 -6.29
CA LEU A 619 -5.07 3.14 -5.81
C LEU A 619 -5.14 1.82 -6.59
N HIS A 620 -4.51 1.74 -7.77
CA HIS A 620 -4.47 0.53 -8.57
C HIS A 620 -3.18 0.47 -9.41
N LEU A 621 -2.08 0.12 -8.74
CA LEU A 621 -0.75 -0.10 -9.33
C LEU A 621 -0.07 -1.35 -8.71
N PRO A 622 -0.58 -2.56 -9.01
CA PRO A 622 -0.08 -3.81 -8.45
C PRO A 622 1.41 -4.08 -8.77
N LEU A 623 2.18 -4.44 -7.75
CA LEU A 623 3.54 -5.00 -7.87
C LEU A 623 3.53 -6.55 -7.89
N SER A 624 2.43 -7.18 -7.47
CA SER A 624 2.23 -8.64 -7.50
C SER A 624 0.95 -9.02 -8.26
N GLY A 625 0.69 -10.32 -8.42
CA GLY A 625 -0.51 -10.81 -9.12
C GLY A 625 -0.52 -10.61 -10.66
N PRO A 626 -1.65 -10.90 -11.32
CA PRO A 626 -1.75 -11.02 -12.79
C PRO A 626 -1.64 -9.69 -13.55
N HIS A 627 -1.72 -8.56 -12.85
CA HIS A 627 -1.60 -7.22 -13.43
C HIS A 627 -0.30 -6.50 -12.99
N SER A 628 0.65 -7.23 -12.41
CA SER A 628 1.90 -6.69 -11.89
C SER A 628 2.63 -5.81 -12.92
N VAL A 629 3.11 -4.64 -12.48
CA VAL A 629 3.99 -3.76 -13.25
C VAL A 629 5.48 -4.12 -13.13
N MET A 630 5.83 -5.16 -12.37
CA MET A 630 7.21 -5.61 -12.23
C MET A 630 7.79 -6.09 -13.56
N GLN A 631 9.10 -5.92 -13.73
CA GLN A 631 9.84 -6.35 -14.92
C GLN A 631 9.36 -5.69 -16.23
N ARG A 632 8.78 -4.50 -16.13
CA ARG A 632 8.39 -3.60 -17.24
C ARG A 632 9.38 -2.44 -17.37
N SER A 633 9.01 -1.36 -18.06
CA SER A 633 9.78 -0.12 -18.08
C SER A 633 8.97 1.08 -17.60
N ALA A 634 9.60 1.94 -16.80
CA ALA A 634 9.16 3.33 -16.65
C ALA A 634 9.74 4.16 -17.81
N VAL A 635 8.93 5.03 -18.39
CA VAL A 635 9.29 5.94 -19.47
C VAL A 635 8.86 7.35 -19.08
N ILE A 636 9.75 8.32 -19.23
CA ILE A 636 9.44 9.74 -19.10
C ILE A 636 9.22 10.27 -20.51
N HIS A 637 8.09 10.96 -20.73
CA HIS A 637 7.76 11.63 -21.98
C HIS A 637 7.88 13.14 -21.81
N ASP A 638 8.47 13.79 -22.80
CA ASP A 638 8.50 15.24 -23.01
C ASP A 638 7.37 15.61 -23.98
N VAL A 639 6.37 16.36 -23.50
CA VAL A 639 5.20 16.77 -24.29
C VAL A 639 5.53 17.93 -25.24
N GLY A 640 6.64 18.66 -25.01
CA GLY A 640 7.15 19.72 -25.87
C GLY A 640 8.15 19.25 -26.94
N ALA A 641 8.44 17.94 -27.01
CA ALA A 641 9.47 17.40 -27.86
C ALA A 641 9.23 17.65 -29.37
N PRO A 642 10.27 17.99 -30.16
CA PRO A 642 10.16 18.10 -31.61
C PRO A 642 9.70 16.78 -32.25
N ALA A 643 8.77 16.84 -33.21
CA ALA A 643 8.15 15.64 -33.80
C ALA A 643 9.15 14.63 -34.40
N HIS A 644 10.29 15.09 -34.94
CA HIS A 644 11.34 14.23 -35.49
C HIS A 644 12.17 13.46 -34.43
N ARG A 645 12.08 13.87 -33.16
CA ARG A 645 12.70 13.20 -32.01
C ARG A 645 11.78 12.12 -31.43
N GLY A 646 10.46 12.34 -31.49
CA GLY A 646 9.48 11.67 -30.65
C GLY A 646 9.47 12.22 -29.22
N ASP A 647 8.46 11.83 -28.45
CA ASP A 647 8.17 12.35 -27.11
C ASP A 647 8.96 11.65 -25.98
N ARG A 648 9.31 10.36 -26.15
CA ARG A 648 10.02 9.56 -25.13
C ARG A 648 11.37 10.18 -24.77
N LEU A 649 11.49 10.76 -23.58
CA LEU A 649 12.67 11.47 -23.10
C LEU A 649 13.75 10.50 -22.59
N ALA A 650 13.34 9.59 -21.70
CA ALA A 650 14.19 8.64 -20.99
C ALA A 650 13.41 7.36 -20.64
N CYS A 651 14.07 6.23 -20.43
CA CYS A 651 13.43 5.02 -19.92
C CYS A 651 14.36 4.21 -19.01
N ALA A 652 13.75 3.45 -18.10
CA ALA A 652 14.40 2.65 -17.08
C ALA A 652 13.64 1.34 -16.84
N ALA A 653 14.36 0.24 -16.60
CA ALA A 653 13.73 -1.05 -16.27
C ALA A 653 13.21 -1.03 -14.82
N LEU A 654 11.98 -1.49 -14.62
CA LEU A 654 11.33 -1.53 -13.30
C LEU A 654 11.60 -2.88 -12.63
N LEU A 655 12.64 -2.92 -11.79
CA LEU A 655 13.24 -4.13 -11.22
C LEU A 655 12.92 -4.29 -9.72
N PRO A 656 12.86 -5.52 -9.19
CA PRO A 656 12.71 -5.75 -7.75
C PRO A 656 13.93 -5.26 -6.98
N LEU A 657 13.69 -4.37 -6.01
CA LEU A 657 14.66 -3.93 -5.04
C LEU A 657 14.55 -4.81 -3.80
N HIS A 658 15.68 -5.34 -3.34
CA HIS A 658 15.75 -6.23 -2.19
C HIS A 658 16.45 -5.51 -1.03
N PRO A 659 16.08 -5.81 0.23
CA PRO A 659 16.83 -5.36 1.40
C PRO A 659 18.31 -5.69 1.29
N VAL A 660 19.15 -4.72 1.64
CA VAL A 660 20.59 -4.92 1.75
C VAL A 660 20.93 -5.14 3.22
N THR A 661 21.68 -6.20 3.48
CA THR A 661 22.32 -6.46 4.78
C THR A 661 23.83 -6.41 4.57
N ALA A 662 24.56 -5.86 5.54
CA ALA A 662 26.01 -5.82 5.55
C ALA A 662 26.52 -6.10 6.97
N ALA A 663 27.72 -6.66 7.10
CA ALA A 663 28.23 -7.08 8.40
C ALA A 663 29.75 -6.96 8.51
N VAL A 664 30.22 -6.75 9.75
CA VAL A 664 31.57 -7.12 10.18
C VAL A 664 31.43 -8.37 11.04
N ARG A 665 31.94 -9.51 10.55
CA ARG A 665 32.00 -10.77 11.32
C ARG A 665 33.41 -11.27 11.61
N ARG A 666 34.40 -10.83 10.82
CA ARG A 666 35.81 -11.19 10.97
C ARG A 666 36.58 -9.97 11.45
N TRP A 667 37.22 -10.10 12.61
CA TRP A 667 38.09 -9.09 13.19
C TRP A 667 39.55 -9.45 12.93
N LEU A 668 40.34 -8.50 12.45
CA LEU A 668 41.79 -8.58 12.50
C LEU A 668 42.28 -8.08 13.88
N PRO A 669 43.29 -8.73 14.47
CA PRO A 669 43.55 -8.62 15.90
C PRO A 669 44.31 -7.35 16.30
N GLY A 670 43.69 -6.57 17.18
CA GLY A 670 44.40 -5.75 18.17
C GLY A 670 44.46 -6.43 19.56
N ALA A 671 43.51 -7.31 19.85
CA ALA A 671 43.44 -8.13 21.06
C ALA A 671 43.02 -9.56 20.66
N GLN A 672 43.55 -10.58 21.35
CA GLN A 672 43.51 -11.97 20.86
C GLN A 672 42.12 -12.65 20.93
N ASN A 673 41.13 -12.09 21.62
CA ASN A 673 39.84 -12.73 21.88
C ASN A 673 38.61 -11.89 21.48
N LEU A 674 38.75 -10.84 20.67
CA LEU A 674 37.59 -10.06 20.19
C LEU A 674 36.72 -10.93 19.27
N THR A 675 35.47 -11.16 19.67
CA THR A 675 34.50 -11.94 18.89
C THR A 675 33.14 -11.24 18.83
N GLY A 676 32.29 -11.68 17.90
CA GLY A 676 30.98 -11.08 17.65
C GLY A 676 30.95 -10.24 16.38
N TYR A 677 29.96 -9.35 16.24
CA TYR A 677 29.64 -8.69 14.98
C TYR A 677 29.02 -7.29 15.13
N PHE A 678 29.16 -6.52 14.05
CA PHE A 678 28.19 -5.50 13.65
C PHE A 678 27.39 -6.06 12.47
N VAL A 679 26.07 -5.83 12.44
CA VAL A 679 25.18 -6.09 11.32
C VAL A 679 24.34 -4.85 11.08
N TRP A 680 24.35 -4.34 9.85
CA TRP A 680 23.45 -3.29 9.38
C TRP A 680 22.48 -3.88 8.38
N ARG A 681 21.21 -3.48 8.44
CA ARG A 681 20.21 -3.83 7.41
C ARG A 681 19.34 -2.63 7.08
N GLN A 682 19.14 -2.40 5.79
CA GLN A 682 18.30 -1.35 5.24
C GLN A 682 17.41 -1.94 4.13
N ASP A 683 16.09 -1.78 4.24
CA ASP A 683 15.14 -2.44 3.32
C ASP A 683 15.01 -1.71 1.96
N SER A 684 15.21 -0.39 1.92
CA SER A 684 15.31 0.43 0.71
C SER A 684 16.11 1.73 0.97
N PRO A 685 16.58 2.48 -0.05
CA PRO A 685 17.32 3.74 0.13
C PRO A 685 16.61 4.80 0.97
N GLU A 686 15.28 4.68 1.09
CA GLU A 686 14.38 5.59 1.81
C GLU A 686 14.19 5.18 3.28
N ASP A 687 14.43 3.91 3.64
CA ASP A 687 14.24 3.40 5.00
C ASP A 687 15.44 3.72 5.89
N THR A 688 15.21 4.00 7.18
CA THR A 688 16.28 4.13 8.18
C THR A 688 17.05 2.81 8.32
N ALA A 689 18.39 2.85 8.33
CA ALA A 689 19.19 1.65 8.56
C ALA A 689 19.00 1.13 9.99
N SER A 690 18.77 -0.18 10.13
CA SER A 690 18.78 -0.87 11.41
C SER A 690 20.19 -1.38 11.71
N VAL A 691 20.64 -1.20 12.96
CA VAL A 691 21.97 -1.56 13.43
C VAL A 691 21.83 -2.56 14.57
N GLN A 692 22.53 -3.69 14.48
CA GLN A 692 22.64 -4.67 15.56
C GLN A 692 24.11 -4.94 15.85
N VAL A 693 24.51 -4.70 17.11
CA VAL A 693 25.89 -4.91 17.57
C VAL A 693 25.87 -5.97 18.66
N ARG A 694 26.86 -6.87 18.62
CA ARG A 694 27.15 -7.82 19.69
C ARG A 694 28.64 -8.09 19.71
N LEU A 695 29.36 -7.54 20.69
CA LEU A 695 30.81 -7.70 20.88
C LEU A 695 31.09 -8.47 22.16
N ARG A 696 32.18 -9.25 22.16
CA ARG A 696 32.63 -10.06 23.29
C ARG A 696 34.16 -10.07 23.35
N GLY A 697 34.71 -10.17 24.56
CA GLY A 697 36.17 -10.16 24.76
C GLY A 697 36.81 -8.78 24.62
N LEU A 698 36.05 -7.71 24.88
CA LEU A 698 36.55 -6.33 24.96
C LEU A 698 37.52 -6.14 26.13
N ALA A 699 37.42 -6.99 27.16
CA ALA A 699 38.34 -7.12 28.29
C ALA A 699 38.66 -5.79 29.03
N ARG A 700 37.73 -4.82 29.03
CA ARG A 700 37.91 -3.44 29.52
C ARG A 700 39.01 -2.63 28.83
N GLN A 701 39.51 -3.10 27.68
CA GLN A 701 40.55 -2.45 26.89
C GLN A 701 39.98 -1.61 25.73
N ALA A 702 38.74 -1.86 25.33
CA ALA A 702 38.07 -1.08 24.30
C ALA A 702 37.71 0.33 24.78
N SER A 703 37.68 1.31 23.86
CA SER A 703 37.15 2.66 24.12
C SER A 703 36.33 3.18 22.95
N ALA A 704 36.95 3.92 22.02
CA ALA A 704 36.29 4.50 20.85
C ALA A 704 36.19 3.52 19.67
N TYR A 705 35.14 3.65 18.86
CA TYR A 705 34.93 2.86 17.65
C TYR A 705 34.24 3.66 16.53
N ARG A 706 34.68 3.43 15.30
CA ARG A 706 34.46 4.31 14.15
C ARG A 706 34.26 3.51 12.87
N VAL A 707 33.56 4.07 11.89
CA VAL A 707 33.64 3.62 10.48
C VAL A 707 34.62 4.51 9.73
N HIS A 708 35.60 3.92 9.06
CA HIS A 708 36.58 4.59 8.20
C HIS A 708 36.29 4.31 6.72
N ALA A 709 36.52 5.29 5.85
CA ALA A 709 36.16 5.28 4.42
C ALA A 709 36.72 4.11 3.58
N LEU A 710 37.78 3.44 4.02
CA LEU A 710 38.45 2.37 3.25
C LEU A 710 38.17 0.96 3.83
N PRO A 711 38.18 -0.09 2.99
CA PRO A 711 38.19 -1.47 3.46
C PRO A 711 39.51 -1.81 4.14
N VAL A 712 39.53 -2.85 4.97
CA VAL A 712 40.77 -3.34 5.61
C VAL A 712 41.67 -4.02 4.57
N PRO A 713 42.90 -3.52 4.31
CA PRO A 713 43.78 -4.04 3.28
C PRO A 713 44.52 -5.28 3.80
N LEU A 714 43.94 -6.47 3.59
CA LEU A 714 44.39 -7.75 4.18
C LEU A 714 45.86 -8.11 3.86
N GLU A 715 46.41 -7.58 2.78
CA GLU A 715 47.77 -7.84 2.30
C GLU A 715 48.85 -7.01 3.03
N GLN A 716 48.47 -5.97 3.76
CA GLN A 716 49.41 -5.11 4.47
C GLN A 716 49.79 -5.67 5.84
N HIS A 717 51.05 -5.48 6.25
CA HIS A 717 51.60 -6.01 7.50
C HIS A 717 50.92 -5.44 8.77
N PHE A 718 50.38 -4.22 8.71
CA PHE A 718 49.63 -3.58 9.80
C PHE A 718 48.27 -3.03 9.30
N PRO A 719 47.30 -3.90 8.98
CA PRO A 719 46.15 -3.52 8.16
C PRO A 719 45.20 -2.56 8.88
N CYS A 720 44.99 -2.73 10.20
CA CYS A 720 44.18 -1.80 10.99
C CYS A 720 44.85 -0.43 11.21
N LYS A 721 46.19 -0.35 11.13
CA LYS A 721 46.92 0.91 11.21
C LYS A 721 46.70 1.74 9.94
N ALA A 722 46.84 1.10 8.78
CA ALA A 722 46.68 1.73 7.47
C ALA A 722 45.30 2.36 7.27
N VAL A 723 44.23 1.65 7.65
CA VAL A 723 42.85 2.17 7.64
C VAL A 723 42.70 3.41 8.52
N ARG A 724 43.23 3.35 9.75
CA ARG A 724 43.09 4.42 10.76
C ARG A 724 43.82 5.70 10.34
N GLU A 725 44.92 5.57 9.61
CA GLU A 725 45.79 6.67 9.17
C GLU A 725 45.50 7.12 7.71
N ALA A 726 44.52 6.51 7.04
CA ALA A 726 44.10 6.89 5.71
C ALA A 726 43.28 8.20 5.70
N HIS A 727 43.55 9.07 4.74
CA HIS A 727 42.75 10.27 4.52
C HIS A 727 41.37 9.92 3.96
N GLY A 728 40.32 10.24 4.71
CA GLY A 728 38.93 10.02 4.30
C GLY A 728 37.94 10.43 5.39
N GLY A 729 36.65 10.46 5.04
CA GLY A 729 35.58 10.66 6.01
C GLY A 729 35.57 9.56 7.07
N THR A 730 35.26 9.93 8.31
CA THR A 730 35.18 9.00 9.45
C THR A 730 33.88 9.25 10.21
N LEU A 731 33.10 8.19 10.45
CA LEU A 731 31.84 8.24 11.20
C LEU A 731 32.09 7.73 12.63
N GLU A 732 32.03 8.63 13.61
CA GLU A 732 32.09 8.28 15.03
C GLU A 732 30.83 7.51 15.44
N LEU A 733 30.99 6.24 15.84
CA LEU A 733 29.90 5.42 16.38
C LEU A 733 29.83 5.55 17.91
N SER A 734 30.98 5.74 18.57
CA SER A 734 31.12 6.01 20.01
C SER A 734 30.20 7.15 20.48
N ALA A 735 30.10 8.22 19.68
CA ALA A 735 29.29 9.39 19.98
C ALA A 735 27.77 9.17 19.73
N ARG A 736 27.37 8.10 19.04
CA ARG A 736 25.99 7.81 18.65
C ARG A 736 25.33 6.74 19.53
N TYR A 737 26.07 5.72 19.93
CA TYR A 737 25.55 4.59 20.71
C TYR A 737 26.24 4.41 22.08
N GLY A 738 27.06 5.38 22.49
CA GLY A 738 27.93 5.28 23.67
C GLY A 738 29.24 4.55 23.37
N ASP A 739 30.25 4.76 24.22
CA ASP A 739 31.59 4.16 24.06
C ASP A 739 31.65 2.69 24.55
N LEU A 740 32.84 2.08 24.48
CA LEU A 740 33.09 0.73 24.99
C LEU A 740 33.93 0.71 26.28
N SER A 741 34.14 1.87 26.92
CA SER A 741 35.06 2.02 28.05
C SER A 741 34.62 1.19 29.25
N GLY A 742 35.55 0.39 29.79
CA GLY A 742 35.28 -0.49 30.94
C GLY A 742 34.38 -1.70 30.66
N LYS A 743 33.87 -1.88 29.44
CA LYS A 743 32.99 -3.02 29.07
C LYS A 743 33.81 -4.29 28.80
N THR A 744 33.27 -5.46 29.14
CA THR A 744 33.84 -6.78 28.78
C THR A 744 33.20 -7.34 27.50
N ASP A 745 31.92 -7.05 27.33
CA ASP A 745 31.03 -7.48 26.28
C ASP A 745 30.02 -6.35 26.07
N GLU A 746 29.43 -6.24 24.88
CA GLU A 746 28.41 -5.23 24.58
C GLU A 746 27.37 -5.79 23.62
N SER A 747 26.10 -5.41 23.77
CA SER A 747 25.09 -5.72 22.74
C SER A 747 23.89 -4.77 22.76
N PHE A 748 23.60 -4.18 21.60
CA PHE A 748 22.46 -3.27 21.41
C PHE A 748 21.83 -3.42 20.03
N LYS A 749 20.65 -2.81 19.87
CA LYS A 749 19.97 -2.59 18.60
C LYS A 749 19.54 -1.14 18.49
N ALA A 750 19.86 -0.49 17.37
CA ALA A 750 19.53 0.90 17.09
C ALA A 750 18.89 1.05 15.70
N LEU A 751 18.31 2.22 15.44
CA LEU A 751 18.00 2.72 14.10
C LEU A 751 18.87 3.95 13.88
N ASP A 752 19.54 4.06 12.74
CA ASP A 752 20.43 5.17 12.43
C ASP A 752 20.05 5.79 11.06
N PRO A 753 19.59 7.06 11.01
CA PRO A 753 19.28 7.74 9.75
C PRO A 753 20.50 8.40 9.09
N SER A 754 21.65 8.43 9.76
CA SER A 754 22.91 8.96 9.21
C SER A 754 23.74 7.88 8.50
N LEU A 755 23.36 6.61 8.63
CA LEU A 755 24.02 5.47 8.02
C LEU A 755 23.20 4.91 6.86
N GLN A 756 23.85 4.77 5.71
CA GLN A 756 23.24 4.33 4.46
C GLN A 756 23.95 3.06 3.96
N LEU A 757 23.21 2.16 3.31
CA LEU A 757 23.72 0.97 2.59
C LEU A 757 23.51 1.06 1.07
N PHE A 758 22.69 2.00 0.59
CA PHE A 758 22.43 2.25 -0.83
C PHE A 758 23.03 3.58 -1.33
N GLY A 759 23.40 3.64 -2.62
CA GLY A 759 23.86 4.87 -3.26
C GLY A 759 25.30 5.25 -2.90
N LYS A 760 25.66 6.53 -3.12
CA LYS A 760 27.04 7.03 -2.99
C LYS A 760 27.58 7.07 -1.55
N ASP A 761 26.69 7.25 -0.57
CA ASP A 761 27.04 7.42 0.84
C ASP A 761 26.99 6.07 1.61
N SER A 762 27.06 4.95 0.87
CA SER A 762 26.97 3.59 1.43
C SER A 762 28.21 3.21 2.24
N VAL A 763 28.03 2.76 3.48
CA VAL A 763 29.12 2.23 4.32
C VAL A 763 29.58 0.83 3.92
N ILE A 764 29.06 0.24 2.84
CA ILE A 764 29.55 -1.03 2.32
C ILE A 764 30.93 -0.83 1.68
N GLY A 765 31.87 -1.75 1.95
CA GLY A 765 33.26 -1.60 1.55
C GLY A 765 34.07 -0.63 2.43
N HIS A 766 33.45 0.04 3.41
CA HIS A 766 34.17 0.72 4.47
C HIS A 766 34.69 -0.30 5.51
N SER A 767 35.25 0.16 6.63
CA SER A 767 35.63 -0.72 7.74
C SER A 767 35.33 -0.13 9.11
N VAL A 768 35.01 -1.00 10.08
CA VAL A 768 34.97 -0.61 11.49
C VAL A 768 36.36 -0.75 12.09
N VAL A 769 36.78 0.25 12.86
CA VAL A 769 37.97 0.21 13.71
C VAL A 769 37.53 0.42 15.17
N ILE A 770 37.98 -0.46 16.05
CA ILE A 770 37.80 -0.38 17.52
C ILE A 770 39.17 -0.13 18.14
N GLN A 771 39.29 0.95 18.91
CA GLN A 771 40.50 1.28 19.65
C GLN A 771 40.61 0.40 20.91
N MET A 772 41.76 -0.26 21.09
CA MET A 772 42.02 -1.23 22.16
C MET A 772 43.24 -0.78 22.96
N GLY A 773 43.02 0.06 23.97
CA GLY A 773 44.07 0.75 24.70
C GLY A 773 44.90 1.69 23.82
N ASP A 774 46.13 1.94 24.26
CA ASP A 774 46.91 3.11 23.82
C ASP A 774 47.44 3.02 22.37
N ARG A 775 47.82 1.82 21.90
CA ARG A 775 48.39 1.64 20.54
C ARG A 775 47.83 0.44 19.75
N ARG A 776 46.90 -0.34 20.30
CA ARG A 776 46.30 -1.50 19.61
C ARG A 776 44.91 -1.14 19.06
N SER A 777 44.50 -1.79 17.97
CA SER A 777 43.18 -1.58 17.39
C SER A 777 42.75 -2.86 16.69
N ALA A 778 41.50 -3.27 16.88
CA ALA A 778 40.89 -4.32 16.08
C ALA A 778 40.11 -3.69 14.93
N CYS A 779 40.03 -4.35 13.78
CA CYS A 779 39.29 -3.82 12.63
C CYS A 779 38.65 -4.92 11.77
N GLY A 780 37.65 -4.56 10.98
CA GLY A 780 37.04 -5.46 10.00
C GLY A 780 36.26 -4.70 8.94
N SER A 781 36.34 -5.18 7.69
CA SER A 781 35.62 -4.59 6.56
C SER A 781 34.11 -4.84 6.67
N ILE A 782 33.32 -3.84 6.31
CA ILE A 782 31.86 -3.92 6.20
C ILE A 782 31.55 -4.58 4.84
N LEU A 783 31.25 -5.88 4.87
CA LEU A 783 30.98 -6.68 3.67
C LEU A 783 29.47 -6.90 3.49
N PRO A 784 28.96 -7.05 2.25
CA PRO A 784 27.59 -7.51 2.03
C PRO A 784 27.34 -8.86 2.71
N GLU A 785 26.19 -9.02 3.36
CA GLU A 785 25.75 -10.29 3.92
C GLU A 785 24.50 -10.78 3.18
N MET A 786 24.64 -11.92 2.49
CA MET A 786 23.59 -12.55 1.69
C MET A 786 23.32 -13.95 2.22
N GLU A 787 22.05 -14.28 2.46
CA GLU A 787 21.65 -15.68 2.64
C GLU A 787 21.88 -16.45 1.34
N ALA A 788 22.67 -17.52 1.35
CA ALA A 788 23.02 -18.30 0.16
C ALA A 788 21.81 -18.91 -0.61
N LYS A 789 20.62 -18.95 0.02
CA LYS A 789 19.36 -19.36 -0.62
C LYS A 789 18.61 -18.22 -1.35
N LYS A 790 19.02 -16.97 -1.16
CA LYS A 790 18.32 -15.75 -1.66
C LYS A 790 19.07 -14.99 -2.75
N GLY A 791 20.32 -15.34 -3.05
CA GLY A 791 21.08 -14.70 -4.12
C GLY A 791 22.48 -15.28 -4.31
N ARG A 792 23.21 -14.71 -5.27
CA ARG A 792 24.63 -14.97 -5.50
C ARG A 792 25.40 -13.65 -5.44
N GLU A 793 26.60 -13.69 -4.89
CA GLU A 793 27.56 -12.60 -5.06
C GLU A 793 28.05 -12.57 -6.52
N LEU A 794 28.37 -11.37 -7.02
CA LEU A 794 28.97 -11.16 -8.34
C LEU A 794 30.09 -10.15 -8.19
N VAL A 795 31.33 -10.64 -8.02
CA VAL A 795 32.50 -9.78 -7.95
C VAL A 795 32.83 -9.29 -9.36
N ALA A 796 32.72 -7.98 -9.56
CA ALA A 796 33.01 -7.30 -10.81
C ALA A 796 34.29 -6.48 -10.65
N ILE A 797 35.37 -6.92 -11.31
CA ILE A 797 36.65 -6.20 -11.28
C ILE A 797 36.71 -5.24 -12.48
N ALA A 798 36.89 -3.96 -12.19
CA ALA A 798 37.23 -2.94 -13.17
C ALA A 798 38.75 -2.71 -13.12
N SER A 799 39.46 -3.16 -14.15
CA SER A 799 40.87 -2.81 -14.38
C SER A 799 40.94 -1.51 -15.19
N PHE A 800 41.86 -0.64 -14.79
CA PHE A 800 42.17 0.62 -15.49
C PHE A 800 43.54 0.55 -16.19
N ASP A 801 44.12 -0.65 -16.26
CA ASP A 801 45.52 -0.91 -16.64
C ASP A 801 45.74 -0.93 -18.16
N HIS A 802 45.09 -0.02 -18.89
CA HIS A 802 45.39 0.17 -20.31
C HIS A 802 46.67 1.03 -20.42
N PRO A 803 47.73 0.57 -21.13
CA PRO A 803 49.01 1.30 -21.23
C PRO A 803 48.96 2.63 -22.02
N LYS A 804 47.77 3.19 -22.26
CA LYS A 804 47.54 4.54 -22.81
C LYS A 804 47.06 5.54 -21.75
N TRP A 805 46.87 5.11 -20.50
CA TRP A 805 46.37 5.94 -19.39
C TRP A 805 47.34 6.05 -18.21
N ALA A 806 48.53 5.45 -18.30
CA ALA A 806 49.61 5.72 -17.37
C ALA A 806 50.03 7.20 -17.51
N PRO A 807 50.11 7.99 -16.42
CA PRO A 807 50.66 9.33 -16.49
C PRO A 807 52.13 9.24 -16.91
N GLN A 808 52.48 9.92 -18.00
CA GLN A 808 53.88 10.06 -18.42
C GLN A 808 54.65 10.80 -17.31
N PRO A 809 55.86 10.35 -16.92
CA PRO A 809 56.67 11.07 -15.96
C PRO A 809 57.06 12.43 -16.57
N GLU A 810 56.73 13.52 -15.88
CA GLU A 810 56.87 14.88 -16.39
C GLU A 810 58.34 15.32 -16.42
N SER A 811 59.04 14.97 -17.50
CA SER A 811 60.47 15.24 -17.65
C SER A 811 60.73 16.74 -17.78
N THR A 812 61.36 17.32 -16.76
CA THR A 812 61.64 18.76 -16.68
C THR A 812 62.42 19.28 -17.87
N ARG A 813 61.78 20.12 -18.71
CA ARG A 813 62.45 21.01 -19.67
C ARG A 813 61.85 22.41 -19.60
N ARG A 814 62.73 23.42 -19.61
CA ARG A 814 62.36 24.84 -19.54
C ARG A 814 61.86 25.36 -20.88
N ASN A 815 60.96 26.34 -20.82
CA ASN A 815 60.67 27.40 -21.80
C ASN A 815 60.46 26.98 -23.27
N ARG A 816 59.19 27.00 -23.73
CA ARG A 816 58.67 28.13 -24.54
C ARG A 816 57.16 28.07 -24.82
N GLU A 817 56.55 29.25 -24.73
CA GLU A 817 55.38 29.75 -25.48
C GLU A 817 54.01 29.06 -25.39
N HIS A 818 52.95 29.86 -25.57
CA HIS A 818 51.57 29.49 -25.33
C HIS A 818 50.90 28.79 -26.52
N THR A 819 50.18 27.69 -26.26
CA THR A 819 48.97 27.32 -27.02
C THR A 819 47.92 26.74 -26.07
N PRO A 820 46.63 27.10 -26.19
CA PRO A 820 45.59 26.59 -25.31
C PRO A 820 45.14 25.18 -25.73
N LEU A 821 45.36 24.18 -24.88
CA LEU A 821 44.91 22.80 -25.15
C LEU A 821 43.38 22.71 -25.15
N ASN A 822 42.83 22.12 -26.21
CA ASN A 822 41.39 22.08 -26.47
C ASN A 822 40.77 20.73 -26.03
N LYS A 823 39.73 20.81 -25.18
CA LYS A 823 38.73 19.75 -24.86
C LYS A 823 39.23 18.49 -24.11
N PRO A 824 38.53 18.06 -23.03
CA PRO A 824 38.72 16.71 -22.50
C PRO A 824 38.19 15.66 -23.48
N GLY A 825 38.94 14.57 -23.66
CA GLY A 825 38.53 13.44 -24.50
C GLY A 825 37.41 12.60 -23.85
N PRO A 826 36.64 11.83 -24.64
CA PRO A 826 35.56 11.00 -24.11
C PRO A 826 36.10 9.84 -23.26
N ILE A 827 35.59 9.69 -22.04
CA ILE A 827 35.86 8.53 -21.17
C ILE A 827 35.28 7.28 -21.84
N LYS A 828 36.14 6.43 -22.41
CA LYS A 828 35.73 5.21 -23.12
C LYS A 828 35.88 3.97 -22.25
N GLN A 829 34.72 3.44 -21.84
CA GLN A 829 34.46 2.05 -21.41
C GLN A 829 35.56 1.34 -20.58
N ALA A 830 35.37 1.30 -19.25
CA ALA A 830 36.03 0.31 -18.43
C ALA A 830 35.57 -1.11 -18.79
N THR A 831 36.48 -2.07 -18.86
CA THR A 831 36.15 -3.47 -19.16
C THR A 831 35.78 -4.21 -17.88
N ILE A 832 34.48 -4.41 -17.64
CA ILE A 832 34.01 -5.18 -16.48
C ILE A 832 34.12 -6.68 -16.77
N ARG A 833 34.96 -7.39 -16.01
CA ARG A 833 34.92 -8.87 -15.95
C ARG A 833 34.18 -9.32 -14.70
N SER A 834 33.12 -10.10 -14.89
CA SER A 834 32.40 -10.75 -13.78
C SER A 834 33.06 -12.07 -13.42
N VAL A 835 33.54 -12.21 -12.19
CA VAL A 835 34.07 -13.46 -11.65
C VAL A 835 33.00 -14.10 -10.76
N SER A 836 32.46 -15.24 -11.19
CA SER A 836 31.53 -16.04 -10.40
C SER A 836 32.28 -17.07 -9.58
N SER A 837 32.61 -16.73 -8.33
CA SER A 837 33.20 -17.63 -7.35
C SER A 837 32.20 -18.69 -6.88
N SER A 838 32.07 -19.79 -7.62
CA SER A 838 31.39 -20.99 -7.11
C SER A 838 32.31 -21.70 -6.11
N THR A 839 32.23 -21.32 -4.83
CA THR A 839 32.86 -22.03 -3.72
C THR A 839 32.16 -23.37 -3.50
N ARG A 840 32.55 -24.38 -4.29
CA ARG A 840 32.36 -25.79 -3.94
C ARG A 840 33.16 -26.05 -2.65
N THR A 841 32.48 -26.09 -1.52
CA THR A 841 32.98 -26.78 -0.33
C THR A 841 32.99 -28.28 -0.64
N GLY A 842 34.15 -28.80 -1.03
CA GLY A 842 34.44 -30.22 -0.89
C GLY A 842 34.60 -30.58 0.58
N GLU A 843 34.44 -31.86 0.88
CA GLU A 843 34.69 -32.47 2.19
C GLU A 843 36.20 -32.57 2.49
#